data_AF-A0A1H7YN96-F1
#
_entry.id   AF-A0A1H7YN96-F1
#
_cell.length_a   1.000
_cell.length_b   1.000
_cell.length_c   1.000
_cell.angle_alpha   90.00
_cell.angle_beta   90.00
_cell.angle_gamma   90.00
#
_symmetry.space_group_name_H-M   'P 1'
#
loop_
_entity.id
_entity.type
_entity.pdbx_description
1 polymer ?
#
loop_
_entity_poly.entity_id
_entity_poly.type
_entity_poly.pdbx_seq_one_letter_code
_entity_poly.pdbx_strand_id
1 'polypeptide(L)'
;MKLYITLLLSLFGWLQSAQTPRVFMIGDSTMADKPLIDNPERGWGQLFPLFFEKGVEIKNYAVNGRSTKSFINEHRWDSVLAQLRPGDYVMIQFGHNDQKISDSTRYAAPHTTYKENLLRFVQEARAKGANPILLTPVMRRKFDENGKFVDQHGDYPGVVREVAAANKVPLIDLHKSSEALLVKLGPEGSVKMFKTTPAGHYNTLPQGVEDNTHFNTYGATCIASLVAKEISEKHLPLAQYLAKTPFEGKYRFDLPEIYEPHFRRDTLNIADAGAKADGITLNTQIINTTIATCSSKGGGVVLIPEGMWLTGPIVLKSNVNLHLAAGAVLQFSASHDQYPLVETTYEGLRAVRCQAPVSGVDLENIAITGSGIIDGAGDAWRAVKKDKLTETQWKKLVASGGMIGEGKDSSGWYPSRNYYNASKMKLVGVIMPGKKISDYEDVKDFLRPNLISISSCKNVLLEGVTFQNSPAWCLHPLLCENITLRNVYAKNPWYAQNGDGVDLESCNYARITGCTFDVGDDGICIKSGRDEQGRKRGKPTENTIVDNCTVYHAHGGFVIGSEMSGGARNLFVSNCTFMGTDIGLRFKTTRGRGGVVEKIYISDIKMKDIPGEAILFDMYYAAVDPVPLSGEKREAPKVEVFPVTEATPQFRDFHISNIVCNNAAKAVFIRGLPEMPISGIFMDHMTISAKKGIECMEAKNIHLSDVHLLIKDTGALITVRSSQDLTFNNIRYDQANRFMTLQGEKCSNILVTGTDIRKSKEGTQFTAGATNKALQVK
;
A
#
# COMPACT_ATOMS: atom_id res chain seq x y z
N MET A 1 10.41 32.33 -63.02
CA MET A 1 9.04 32.82 -62.75
C MET A 1 8.09 31.63 -62.79
N LYS A 2 7.44 31.33 -61.66
CA LYS A 2 6.28 30.43 -61.49
C LYS A 2 6.40 28.96 -61.95
N LEU A 3 7.04 28.07 -61.16
CA LEU A 3 6.62 26.64 -61.12
C LEU A 3 7.20 25.76 -59.97
N TYR A 4 7.64 26.30 -58.83
CA TYR A 4 8.18 25.46 -57.72
C TYR A 4 7.70 25.88 -56.31
N ILE A 5 6.55 26.56 -56.20
CA ILE A 5 5.96 26.98 -54.90
C ILE A 5 4.52 26.42 -54.73
N THR A 6 4.18 25.30 -55.38
CA THR A 6 2.81 24.75 -55.33
C THR A 6 2.75 23.25 -55.05
N LEU A 7 3.81 22.67 -54.47
CA LEU A 7 3.84 21.26 -54.04
C LEU A 7 4.43 21.07 -52.63
N LEU A 8 4.26 22.06 -51.76
CA LEU A 8 4.69 22.03 -50.35
C LEU A 8 3.56 22.47 -49.38
N LEU A 9 2.31 22.46 -49.86
CA LEU A 9 1.12 22.90 -49.10
C LEU A 9 -0.01 21.84 -49.04
N SER A 10 0.22 20.60 -49.50
CA SER A 10 -0.78 19.51 -49.46
C SER A 10 -0.39 18.33 -48.58
N LEU A 11 0.58 18.50 -47.67
CA LEU A 11 0.99 17.48 -46.68
C LEU A 11 0.80 17.92 -45.22
N PHE A 12 0.01 18.98 -44.98
CA PHE A 12 -0.76 19.04 -43.72
C PHE A 12 -1.96 18.12 -43.89
N GLY A 13 -1.68 16.81 -43.94
CA GLY A 13 -2.67 15.81 -43.63
C GLY A 13 -3.26 16.22 -42.29
N TRP A 14 -4.58 16.39 -42.28
CA TRP A 14 -5.33 16.69 -41.08
C TRP A 14 -4.98 15.61 -40.06
N LEU A 15 -4.05 15.89 -39.15
CA LEU A 15 -4.00 15.24 -37.85
C LEU A 15 -5.27 15.71 -37.16
N GLN A 16 -6.38 15.07 -37.51
CA GLN A 16 -7.60 15.12 -36.74
C GLN A 16 -7.16 14.64 -35.37
N SER A 17 -6.96 15.56 -34.42
CA SER A 17 -6.59 15.20 -33.06
C SER A 17 -7.59 14.12 -32.66
N ALA A 18 -7.12 12.92 -32.31
CA ALA A 18 -8.00 11.83 -31.97
C ALA A 18 -8.99 12.34 -30.92
N GLN A 19 -10.25 12.54 -31.34
CA GLN A 19 -11.25 13.13 -30.47
C GLN A 19 -11.38 12.20 -29.28
N THR A 20 -11.25 12.72 -28.06
CA THR A 20 -11.37 11.88 -26.88
C THR A 20 -12.75 11.21 -26.89
N PRO A 21 -12.81 9.89 -26.64
CA PRO A 21 -14.05 9.16 -26.83
C PRO A 21 -15.09 9.62 -25.81
N ARG A 22 -16.34 9.64 -26.25
CA ARG A 22 -17.50 9.86 -25.38
C ARG A 22 -18.15 8.51 -25.15
N VAL A 23 -18.36 8.15 -23.90
CA VAL A 23 -18.99 6.89 -23.52
C VAL A 23 -20.32 7.21 -22.89
N PHE A 24 -21.39 6.89 -23.59
CA PHE A 24 -22.76 6.95 -23.07
C PHE A 24 -23.08 5.64 -22.39
N MET A 25 -23.62 5.70 -21.18
CA MET A 25 -24.03 4.53 -20.43
C MET A 25 -25.54 4.59 -20.22
N ILE A 26 -26.26 3.55 -20.61
CA ILE A 26 -27.69 3.40 -20.35
C ILE A 26 -27.93 2.13 -19.55
N GLY A 27 -28.75 2.24 -18.52
CA GLY A 27 -29.03 1.11 -17.67
C GLY A 27 -29.93 1.39 -16.47
N ASP A 28 -29.90 0.45 -15.54
CA ASP A 28 -30.75 0.42 -14.36
C ASP A 28 -30.09 1.04 -13.09
N SER A 29 -30.70 0.80 -11.93
CA SER A 29 -30.28 1.39 -10.66
C SER A 29 -28.89 0.96 -10.20
N THR A 30 -28.36 -0.17 -10.66
CA THR A 30 -27.02 -0.63 -10.28
C THR A 30 -25.90 0.15 -10.98
N MET A 31 -26.20 0.78 -12.12
CA MET A 31 -25.29 1.62 -12.90
C MET A 31 -25.45 3.12 -12.61
N ALA A 32 -26.66 3.56 -12.23
CA ALA A 32 -27.05 4.97 -12.12
C ALA A 32 -26.26 5.81 -11.09
N ASP A 33 -26.11 7.11 -11.38
CA ASP A 33 -25.55 8.07 -10.44
C ASP A 33 -26.44 8.27 -9.21
N LYS A 34 -25.82 8.44 -8.04
CA LYS A 34 -26.49 8.65 -6.75
C LYS A 34 -26.04 9.96 -6.10
N PRO A 35 -26.91 10.62 -5.31
CA PRO A 35 -26.51 11.75 -4.50
C PRO A 35 -25.30 11.42 -3.61
N LEU A 36 -24.35 12.34 -3.50
CA LEU A 36 -23.15 12.13 -2.68
C LEU A 36 -23.39 12.43 -1.20
N ILE A 37 -24.20 13.45 -0.92
CA ILE A 37 -24.48 13.93 0.42
C ILE A 37 -25.37 12.92 1.14
N ASP A 38 -24.90 12.48 2.31
CA ASP A 38 -25.67 11.68 3.24
C ASP A 38 -26.29 10.42 2.63
N ASN A 39 -25.62 9.80 1.65
CA ASN A 39 -26.10 8.60 0.99
C ASN A 39 -24.91 7.66 0.71
N PRO A 40 -24.93 6.40 1.20
CA PRO A 40 -23.87 5.43 0.96
C PRO A 40 -23.92 4.80 -0.45
N GLU A 41 -25.07 4.84 -1.10
CA GLU A 41 -25.31 4.11 -2.36
C GLU A 41 -24.52 4.73 -3.51
N ARG A 42 -23.93 3.90 -4.36
CA ARG A 42 -23.32 4.32 -5.62
C ARG A 42 -23.65 3.32 -6.72
N GLY A 43 -23.93 3.80 -7.92
CA GLY A 43 -23.96 2.94 -9.10
C GLY A 43 -22.55 2.72 -9.64
N TRP A 44 -22.25 1.56 -10.20
CA TRP A 44 -20.91 1.29 -10.74
C TRP A 44 -20.55 2.24 -11.90
N GLY A 45 -21.55 2.70 -12.67
CA GLY A 45 -21.34 3.71 -13.72
C GLY A 45 -20.89 5.07 -13.18
N GLN A 46 -21.23 5.39 -11.93
CA GLN A 46 -20.79 6.60 -11.25
C GLN A 46 -19.30 6.57 -10.91
N LEU A 47 -18.74 5.38 -10.65
CA LEU A 47 -17.33 5.18 -10.31
C LEU A 47 -16.47 4.78 -11.53
N PHE A 48 -17.11 4.41 -12.63
CA PHE A 48 -16.44 4.02 -13.87
C PHE A 48 -15.44 5.07 -14.43
N PRO A 49 -15.67 6.39 -14.30
CA PRO A 49 -14.69 7.38 -14.73
C PRO A 49 -13.31 7.25 -14.06
N LEU A 50 -13.21 6.62 -12.87
CA LEU A 50 -11.93 6.39 -12.20
C LEU A 50 -10.97 5.47 -12.98
N PHE A 51 -11.48 4.72 -13.95
CA PHE A 51 -10.72 3.73 -14.72
C PHE A 51 -10.32 4.22 -16.11
N PHE A 52 -10.47 5.51 -16.40
CA PHE A 52 -10.10 6.13 -17.67
C PHE A 52 -9.06 7.25 -17.51
N GLU A 53 -8.23 7.43 -18.53
CA GLU A 53 -7.35 8.59 -18.63
C GLU A 53 -8.18 9.90 -18.66
N LYS A 54 -7.56 10.99 -18.20
CA LYS A 54 -8.21 12.31 -18.20
C LYS A 54 -8.61 12.71 -19.63
N GLY A 55 -9.82 13.23 -19.78
CA GLY A 55 -10.34 13.74 -21.07
C GLY A 55 -11.35 12.80 -21.75
N VAL A 56 -11.48 11.55 -21.31
CA VAL A 56 -12.60 10.67 -21.70
C VAL A 56 -13.89 11.18 -21.07
N GLU A 57 -14.91 11.45 -21.89
CA GLU A 57 -16.20 11.97 -21.40
C GLU A 57 -17.15 10.79 -21.15
N ILE A 58 -17.35 10.43 -19.88
CA ILE A 58 -18.33 9.43 -19.48
C ILE A 58 -19.66 10.13 -19.17
N LYS A 59 -20.73 9.76 -19.90
CA LYS A 59 -22.10 10.26 -19.68
C LYS A 59 -23.00 9.15 -19.20
N ASN A 60 -23.26 9.14 -17.89
CA ASN A 60 -24.13 8.14 -17.28
C ASN A 60 -25.60 8.58 -17.36
N TYR A 61 -26.37 7.92 -18.22
CA TYR A 61 -27.81 8.08 -18.37
C TYR A 61 -28.61 6.95 -17.72
N ALA A 62 -27.96 6.05 -16.96
CA ALA A 62 -28.68 5.04 -16.22
C ALA A 62 -29.58 5.65 -15.14
N VAL A 63 -30.75 5.06 -14.92
CA VAL A 63 -31.77 5.62 -14.03
C VAL A 63 -32.37 4.57 -13.10
N ASN A 64 -32.56 4.95 -11.84
CA ASN A 64 -33.13 4.10 -10.82
C ASN A 64 -34.47 3.49 -11.23
N GLY A 65 -34.60 2.18 -11.09
CA GLY A 65 -35.85 1.46 -11.31
C GLY A 65 -36.29 1.39 -12.78
N ARG A 66 -35.44 1.71 -13.75
CA ARG A 66 -35.81 1.61 -15.18
C ARG A 66 -35.47 0.23 -15.74
N SER A 67 -36.35 -0.26 -16.60
CA SER A 67 -36.15 -1.41 -17.48
C SER A 67 -35.91 -0.92 -18.90
N THR A 68 -35.59 -1.81 -19.84
CA THR A 68 -35.52 -1.45 -21.27
C THR A 68 -36.81 -0.81 -21.76
N LYS A 69 -37.97 -1.37 -21.35
CA LYS A 69 -39.30 -0.90 -21.74
C LYS A 69 -39.61 0.49 -21.17
N SER A 70 -39.42 0.70 -19.87
CA SER A 70 -39.74 2.00 -19.27
C SER A 70 -38.75 3.08 -19.71
N PHE A 71 -37.48 2.74 -19.95
CA PHE A 71 -36.49 3.69 -20.46
C PHE A 71 -36.85 4.23 -21.84
N ILE A 72 -37.39 3.38 -22.71
CA ILE A 72 -37.93 3.76 -24.02
C ILE A 72 -39.21 4.59 -23.86
N ASN A 73 -40.19 4.10 -23.09
CA ASN A 73 -41.49 4.76 -22.95
C ASN A 73 -41.41 6.13 -22.27
N GLU A 74 -40.40 6.34 -21.42
CA GLU A 74 -40.12 7.65 -20.79
C GLU A 74 -39.28 8.59 -21.69
N HIS A 75 -39.05 8.26 -22.97
CA HIS A 75 -38.25 9.06 -23.92
C HIS A 75 -36.80 9.34 -23.49
N ARG A 76 -36.24 8.49 -22.60
CA ARG A 76 -34.86 8.64 -22.13
C ARG A 76 -33.87 8.20 -23.18
N TRP A 77 -34.20 7.13 -23.91
CA TRP A 77 -33.39 6.71 -25.05
C TRP A 77 -33.37 7.77 -26.15
N ASP A 78 -34.50 8.40 -26.47
CA ASP A 78 -34.58 9.47 -27.46
C ASP A 78 -33.63 10.64 -27.10
N SER A 79 -33.54 10.97 -25.81
CA SER A 79 -32.62 12.00 -25.30
C SER A 79 -31.14 11.63 -25.48
N VAL A 80 -30.78 10.36 -25.34
CA VAL A 80 -29.42 9.86 -25.61
C VAL A 80 -29.15 9.86 -27.11
N LEU A 81 -30.06 9.29 -27.89
CA LEU A 81 -29.96 9.13 -29.35
C LEU A 81 -29.79 10.49 -30.06
N ALA A 82 -30.46 11.53 -29.59
CA ALA A 82 -30.33 12.90 -30.10
C ALA A 82 -28.91 13.49 -29.90
N GLN A 83 -28.14 12.98 -28.96
CA GLN A 83 -26.79 13.47 -28.62
C GLN A 83 -25.66 12.62 -29.21
N LEU A 84 -25.98 11.42 -29.70
CA LEU A 84 -24.99 10.51 -30.29
C LEU A 84 -24.41 11.08 -31.59
N ARG A 85 -23.10 10.90 -31.74
CA ARG A 85 -22.32 11.25 -32.92
C ARG A 85 -21.48 10.06 -33.37
N PRO A 86 -21.02 10.03 -34.63
CA PRO A 86 -20.13 8.98 -35.10
C PRO A 86 -18.88 8.84 -34.19
N GLY A 87 -18.56 7.61 -33.80
CA GLY A 87 -17.43 7.30 -32.93
C GLY A 87 -17.75 7.24 -31.43
N ASP A 88 -18.90 7.75 -30.97
CA ASP A 88 -19.33 7.62 -29.57
C ASP A 88 -19.50 6.13 -29.21
N TYR A 89 -19.28 5.77 -27.94
CA TYR A 89 -19.57 4.43 -27.42
C TYR A 89 -20.89 4.44 -26.66
N VAL A 90 -21.68 3.35 -26.76
CA VAL A 90 -22.93 3.19 -26.01
C VAL A 90 -22.89 1.88 -25.23
N MET A 91 -22.68 1.96 -23.92
CA MET A 91 -22.70 0.84 -22.99
C MET A 91 -24.13 0.59 -22.49
N ILE A 92 -24.65 -0.61 -22.70
CA ILE A 92 -26.05 -0.94 -22.48
C ILE A 92 -26.14 -2.09 -21.47
N GLN A 93 -26.67 -1.83 -20.27
CA GLN A 93 -26.90 -2.83 -19.23
C GLN A 93 -28.32 -2.74 -18.66
N PHE A 94 -29.12 -3.78 -18.87
CA PHE A 94 -30.46 -3.91 -18.28
C PHE A 94 -30.72 -5.35 -17.80
N GLY A 95 -31.92 -5.65 -17.33
CA GLY A 95 -32.33 -6.98 -16.86
C GLY A 95 -32.95 -6.97 -15.46
N HIS A 96 -32.47 -6.12 -14.55
CA HIS A 96 -32.94 -6.12 -13.15
C HIS A 96 -34.42 -5.77 -12.99
N ASN A 97 -34.87 -4.76 -13.74
CA ASN A 97 -36.26 -4.29 -13.66
C ASN A 97 -37.13 -4.93 -14.75
N ASP A 98 -36.53 -5.43 -15.82
CA ASP A 98 -37.22 -6.13 -16.91
C ASP A 98 -37.91 -7.42 -16.44
N GLN A 99 -37.34 -8.09 -15.43
CA GLN A 99 -37.89 -9.31 -14.82
C GLN A 99 -39.10 -9.10 -13.89
N LYS A 100 -39.55 -7.86 -13.65
CA LYS A 100 -40.64 -7.55 -12.70
C LYS A 100 -42.02 -7.81 -13.29
N ILE A 101 -42.41 -9.08 -13.43
CA ILE A 101 -43.70 -9.52 -14.02
C ILE A 101 -44.91 -8.78 -13.42
N SER A 102 -44.89 -8.49 -12.12
CA SER A 102 -45.97 -7.79 -11.42
C SER A 102 -46.10 -6.30 -11.75
N ASP A 103 -45.13 -5.70 -12.42
CA ASP A 103 -45.11 -4.29 -12.81
C ASP A 103 -45.13 -4.17 -14.34
N SER A 104 -46.33 -4.06 -14.92
CA SER A 104 -46.51 -4.03 -16.39
C SER A 104 -45.82 -2.84 -17.08
N THR A 105 -45.49 -1.78 -16.34
CA THR A 105 -44.77 -0.61 -16.85
C THR A 105 -43.28 -0.92 -17.07
N ARG A 106 -42.74 -1.88 -16.30
CA ARG A 106 -41.33 -2.28 -16.35
C ARG A 106 -41.11 -3.63 -17.01
N TYR A 107 -42.04 -4.58 -16.85
CA TYR A 107 -41.88 -5.93 -17.35
C TYR A 107 -41.64 -5.97 -18.87
N ALA A 108 -40.56 -6.65 -19.26
CA ALA A 108 -40.25 -6.98 -20.64
C ALA A 108 -39.88 -8.46 -20.70
N ALA A 109 -40.68 -9.26 -21.41
CA ALA A 109 -40.43 -10.70 -21.53
C ALA A 109 -39.06 -10.95 -22.21
N PRO A 110 -38.24 -11.88 -21.69
CA PRO A 110 -36.82 -12.00 -22.06
C PRO A 110 -36.63 -12.27 -23.56
N HIS A 111 -37.35 -13.24 -24.11
CA HIS A 111 -37.16 -13.70 -25.50
C HIS A 111 -37.92 -12.87 -26.55
N THR A 112 -38.73 -11.89 -26.14
CA THR A 112 -39.51 -11.00 -27.03
C THR A 112 -39.17 -9.54 -26.73
N THR A 113 -39.98 -8.84 -25.95
CA THR A 113 -39.88 -7.39 -25.73
C THR A 113 -38.50 -6.94 -25.25
N TYR A 114 -37.85 -7.70 -24.35
CA TYR A 114 -36.50 -7.35 -23.88
C TYR A 114 -35.47 -7.47 -25.00
N LYS A 115 -35.46 -8.60 -25.71
CA LYS A 115 -34.60 -8.84 -26.89
C LYS A 115 -34.80 -7.78 -27.97
N GLU A 116 -36.05 -7.46 -28.29
CA GLU A 116 -36.42 -6.42 -29.27
C GLU A 116 -35.91 -5.05 -28.85
N ASN A 117 -36.04 -4.68 -27.57
CA ASN A 117 -35.53 -3.41 -27.06
C ASN A 117 -34.00 -3.34 -27.12
N LEU A 118 -33.29 -4.41 -26.78
CA LEU A 118 -31.82 -4.48 -26.91
C LEU A 118 -31.39 -4.32 -28.38
N LEU A 119 -32.06 -4.99 -29.30
CA LEU A 119 -31.83 -4.84 -30.75
C LEU A 119 -32.06 -3.40 -31.19
N ARG A 120 -33.15 -2.77 -30.72
CA ARG A 120 -33.44 -1.36 -31.02
C ARG A 120 -32.31 -0.44 -30.59
N PHE A 121 -31.82 -0.54 -29.35
CA PHE A 121 -30.70 0.28 -28.88
C PHE A 121 -29.44 0.08 -29.74
N VAL A 122 -29.10 -1.17 -30.07
CA VAL A 122 -27.94 -1.51 -30.91
C VAL A 122 -28.07 -0.93 -32.32
N GLN A 123 -29.23 -1.11 -32.96
CA GLN A 123 -29.47 -0.67 -34.33
C GLN A 123 -29.49 0.85 -34.43
N GLU A 124 -30.19 1.52 -33.52
CA GLU A 124 -30.29 2.98 -33.52
C GLU A 124 -28.96 3.66 -33.16
N ALA A 125 -28.17 3.08 -32.24
CA ALA A 125 -26.81 3.55 -31.97
C ALA A 125 -25.91 3.44 -33.22
N ARG A 126 -25.92 2.28 -33.89
CA ARG A 126 -25.17 2.07 -35.14
C ARG A 126 -25.62 3.01 -36.26
N ALA A 127 -26.92 3.29 -36.36
CA ALA A 127 -27.46 4.25 -37.33
C ALA A 127 -26.94 5.68 -37.11
N LYS A 128 -26.52 6.03 -35.88
CA LYS A 128 -25.81 7.28 -35.55
C LYS A 128 -24.29 7.21 -35.72
N GLY A 129 -23.75 6.07 -36.16
CA GLY A 129 -22.31 5.82 -36.26
C GLY A 129 -21.64 5.55 -34.91
N ALA A 130 -22.41 5.28 -33.85
CA ALA A 130 -21.89 4.95 -32.53
C ALA A 130 -21.59 3.44 -32.39
N ASN A 131 -20.74 3.11 -31.43
CA ASN A 131 -20.23 1.77 -31.14
C ASN A 131 -20.96 1.18 -29.92
N PRO A 132 -22.01 0.36 -30.10
CA PRO A 132 -22.69 -0.26 -28.96
C PRO A 132 -21.80 -1.34 -28.31
N ILE A 133 -21.91 -1.47 -27.00
CA ILE A 133 -21.33 -2.52 -26.17
C ILE A 133 -22.45 -3.05 -25.27
N LEU A 134 -22.74 -4.34 -25.35
CA LEU A 134 -23.74 -4.98 -24.50
C LEU A 134 -23.10 -5.50 -23.22
N LEU A 135 -23.79 -5.32 -22.10
CA LEU A 135 -23.41 -5.85 -20.81
C LEU A 135 -24.53 -6.72 -20.26
N THR A 136 -24.19 -7.92 -19.78
CA THR A 136 -25.13 -8.74 -19.00
C THR A 136 -25.46 -8.03 -17.68
N PRO A 137 -26.63 -8.27 -17.07
CA PRO A 137 -26.93 -7.67 -15.78
C PRO A 137 -25.92 -8.13 -14.72
N VAL A 138 -25.44 -7.18 -13.91
CA VAL A 138 -24.58 -7.46 -12.76
C VAL A 138 -25.32 -8.33 -11.73
N MET A 139 -24.60 -9.20 -11.01
CA MET A 139 -25.18 -10.08 -10.02
C MET A 139 -25.80 -9.33 -8.83
N ARG A 140 -26.92 -9.86 -8.33
CA ARG A 140 -27.44 -9.58 -6.99
C ARG A 140 -26.80 -10.54 -6.02
N ARG A 141 -26.59 -10.10 -4.78
CA ARG A 141 -26.08 -10.99 -3.73
C ARG A 141 -27.19 -11.89 -3.23
N LYS A 142 -27.09 -13.19 -3.52
CA LYS A 142 -27.90 -14.21 -2.87
C LYS A 142 -27.10 -15.50 -2.71
N PHE A 143 -27.15 -16.04 -1.50
CA PHE A 143 -26.61 -17.34 -1.17
C PHE A 143 -27.72 -18.20 -0.57
N ASP A 144 -27.67 -19.51 -0.78
CA ASP A 144 -28.53 -20.45 -0.08
C ASP A 144 -28.00 -20.72 1.35
N GLU A 145 -28.72 -21.56 2.09
CA GLU A 145 -28.38 -21.97 3.46
C GLU A 145 -27.03 -22.68 3.58
N ASN A 146 -26.49 -23.23 2.49
CA ASN A 146 -25.19 -23.90 2.43
C ASN A 146 -24.06 -22.94 1.98
N GLY A 147 -24.37 -21.65 1.82
CA GLY A 147 -23.41 -20.65 1.35
C GLY A 147 -23.08 -20.76 -0.14
N LYS A 148 -23.88 -21.50 -0.93
CA LYS A 148 -23.73 -21.56 -2.38
C LYS A 148 -24.44 -20.39 -3.03
N PHE A 149 -23.79 -19.76 -4.00
CA PHE A 149 -24.35 -18.62 -4.72
C PHE A 149 -25.60 -19.02 -5.54
N VAL A 150 -26.61 -18.15 -5.56
CA VAL A 150 -27.89 -18.36 -6.25
C VAL A 150 -28.19 -17.21 -7.20
N ASP A 151 -28.17 -17.50 -8.50
CA ASP A 151 -28.56 -16.57 -9.57
C ASP A 151 -30.04 -16.13 -9.43
N GLN A 152 -30.32 -14.85 -9.73
CA GLN A 152 -31.65 -14.24 -9.66
C GLN A 152 -32.16 -13.62 -10.98
N HIS A 153 -31.44 -13.80 -12.08
CA HIS A 153 -31.66 -13.12 -13.35
C HIS A 153 -32.24 -14.02 -14.45
N GLY A 154 -32.37 -15.33 -14.23
CA GLY A 154 -33.05 -16.24 -15.17
C GLY A 154 -32.49 -16.16 -16.59
N ASP A 155 -33.38 -16.03 -17.60
CA ASP A 155 -32.98 -16.05 -19.02
C ASP A 155 -32.33 -14.74 -19.51
N TYR A 156 -32.45 -13.64 -18.76
CA TYR A 156 -32.03 -12.31 -19.24
C TYR A 156 -30.54 -12.21 -19.61
N PRO A 157 -29.58 -12.74 -18.83
CA PRO A 157 -28.17 -12.77 -19.22
C PRO A 157 -27.95 -13.58 -20.50
N GLY A 158 -28.68 -14.70 -20.66
CA GLY A 158 -28.64 -15.54 -21.87
C GLY A 158 -29.07 -14.76 -23.12
N VAL A 159 -30.16 -14.00 -23.03
CA VAL A 159 -30.64 -13.15 -24.13
C VAL A 159 -29.62 -12.08 -24.50
N VAL A 160 -28.96 -11.43 -23.54
CA VAL A 160 -27.91 -10.43 -23.84
C VAL A 160 -26.76 -11.07 -24.61
N ARG A 161 -26.30 -12.26 -24.18
CA ARG A 161 -25.24 -13.02 -24.87
C ARG A 161 -25.66 -13.39 -26.29
N GLU A 162 -26.90 -13.83 -26.46
CA GLU A 162 -27.46 -14.18 -27.77
C GLU A 162 -27.50 -12.97 -28.71
N VAL A 163 -28.05 -11.84 -28.25
CA VAL A 163 -28.13 -10.59 -29.04
C VAL A 163 -26.73 -10.12 -29.43
N ALA A 164 -25.77 -10.14 -28.49
CA ALA A 164 -24.39 -9.75 -28.74
C ALA A 164 -23.73 -10.62 -29.82
N ALA A 165 -23.85 -11.94 -29.70
CA ALA A 165 -23.29 -12.88 -30.67
C ALA A 165 -23.94 -12.74 -32.05
N ALA A 166 -25.28 -12.74 -32.12
CA ALA A 166 -26.03 -12.67 -33.37
C ALA A 166 -25.77 -11.37 -34.15
N ASN A 167 -25.55 -10.26 -33.44
CA ASN A 167 -25.37 -8.94 -34.05
C ASN A 167 -23.92 -8.48 -34.07
N LYS A 168 -22.97 -9.34 -33.69
CA LYS A 168 -21.53 -9.02 -33.60
C LYS A 168 -21.27 -7.74 -32.80
N VAL A 169 -21.93 -7.62 -31.65
CA VAL A 169 -21.74 -6.50 -30.71
C VAL A 169 -20.77 -6.98 -29.62
N PRO A 170 -19.75 -6.18 -29.25
CA PRO A 170 -18.91 -6.50 -28.09
C PRO A 170 -19.73 -6.78 -26.84
N LEU A 171 -19.35 -7.82 -26.10
CA LEU A 171 -19.99 -8.25 -24.86
C LEU A 171 -19.03 -8.14 -23.68
N ILE A 172 -19.46 -7.46 -22.63
CA ILE A 172 -18.89 -7.56 -21.27
C ILE A 172 -19.82 -8.44 -20.45
N ASP A 173 -19.34 -9.60 -20.00
CA ASP A 173 -20.16 -10.58 -19.29
C ASP A 173 -20.11 -10.33 -17.78
N LEU A 174 -20.64 -9.17 -17.38
CA LEU A 174 -20.63 -8.70 -16.00
C LEU A 174 -21.35 -9.64 -15.04
N HIS A 175 -22.36 -10.37 -15.52
CA HIS A 175 -23.01 -11.46 -14.78
C HIS A 175 -21.99 -12.50 -14.31
N LYS A 176 -21.16 -13.02 -15.23
CA LYS A 176 -20.15 -14.03 -14.92
C LYS A 176 -19.03 -13.48 -14.04
N SER A 177 -18.50 -12.29 -14.36
CA SER A 177 -17.37 -11.72 -13.61
C SER A 177 -17.76 -11.27 -12.21
N SER A 178 -18.96 -10.72 -12.02
CA SER A 178 -19.48 -10.38 -10.69
C SER A 178 -19.86 -11.61 -9.86
N GLU A 179 -20.37 -12.69 -10.46
CA GLU A 179 -20.57 -13.98 -9.76
C GLU A 179 -19.25 -14.51 -9.20
N ALA A 180 -18.20 -14.55 -10.03
CA ALA A 180 -16.90 -15.04 -9.60
C ALA A 180 -16.35 -14.22 -8.43
N LEU A 181 -16.57 -12.89 -8.42
CA LEU A 181 -16.21 -12.03 -7.31
C LEU A 181 -17.01 -12.33 -6.04
N LEU A 182 -18.33 -12.47 -6.14
CA LEU A 182 -19.20 -12.78 -5.00
C LEU A 182 -18.89 -14.16 -4.41
N VAL A 183 -18.68 -15.18 -5.25
CA VAL A 183 -18.28 -16.53 -4.83
C VAL A 183 -16.93 -16.49 -4.12
N LYS A 184 -15.95 -15.74 -4.65
CA LYS A 184 -14.64 -15.57 -4.01
C LYS A 184 -14.73 -14.92 -2.63
N LEU A 185 -15.59 -13.91 -2.47
CA LEU A 185 -15.79 -13.22 -1.20
C LEU A 185 -16.65 -14.01 -0.22
N GLY A 186 -17.47 -14.93 -0.72
CA GLY A 186 -18.43 -15.71 0.07
C GLY A 186 -19.55 -14.86 0.67
N PRO A 187 -20.43 -15.47 1.49
CA PRO A 187 -21.54 -14.76 2.12
C PRO A 187 -21.07 -13.58 2.98
N GLU A 188 -20.13 -13.79 3.89
CA GLU A 188 -19.71 -12.76 4.85
C GLU A 188 -18.92 -11.62 4.17
N GLY A 189 -17.91 -11.95 3.37
CA GLY A 189 -17.04 -10.95 2.75
C GLY A 189 -17.75 -10.07 1.72
N SER A 190 -18.76 -10.62 1.03
CA SER A 190 -19.48 -9.88 -0.02
C SER A 190 -20.39 -8.79 0.52
N VAL A 191 -20.82 -8.84 1.80
CA VAL A 191 -21.70 -7.80 2.40
C VAL A 191 -21.12 -6.40 2.24
N LYS A 192 -19.79 -6.26 2.35
CA LYS A 192 -19.08 -4.97 2.24
C LYS A 192 -19.23 -4.28 0.89
N MET A 193 -19.64 -4.99 -0.16
CA MET A 193 -19.88 -4.40 -1.47
C MET A 193 -21.24 -3.69 -1.56
N PHE A 194 -22.20 -4.11 -0.75
CA PHE A 194 -23.59 -3.75 -0.92
C PHE A 194 -24.00 -2.58 -0.03
N LYS A 195 -25.15 -2.00 -0.33
CA LYS A 195 -25.80 -0.95 0.45
C LYS A 195 -26.41 -1.58 1.71
N THR A 196 -25.55 -2.11 2.56
CA THR A 196 -25.86 -2.57 3.90
C THR A 196 -25.30 -1.56 4.88
N THR A 197 -26.17 -0.93 5.64
CA THR A 197 -25.80 0.16 6.55
C THR A 197 -26.64 0.05 7.82
N PRO A 198 -26.01 0.01 9.00
CA PRO A 198 -26.74 0.04 10.27
C PRO A 198 -27.50 1.37 10.48
N ALA A 199 -28.48 1.34 11.38
CA ALA A 199 -29.20 2.55 11.80
C ALA A 199 -28.25 3.62 12.37
N GLY A 200 -28.56 4.89 12.14
CA GLY A 200 -27.83 6.04 12.71
C GLY A 200 -26.54 6.48 11.99
N HIS A 201 -26.17 5.86 10.87
CA HIS A 201 -25.00 6.26 10.07
C HIS A 201 -25.28 7.42 9.10
N TYR A 202 -26.51 7.50 8.58
CA TYR A 202 -26.93 8.51 7.61
C TYR A 202 -28.31 9.05 7.99
N ASN A 203 -28.55 10.35 7.81
CA ASN A 203 -29.83 10.96 8.15
C ASN A 203 -30.93 10.54 7.15
N THR A 204 -30.56 10.27 5.89
CA THR A 204 -31.47 9.71 4.87
C THR A 204 -31.86 8.25 5.14
N LEU A 205 -31.14 7.54 6.02
CA LEU A 205 -31.37 6.14 6.36
C LEU A 205 -31.40 5.95 7.89
N PRO A 206 -32.36 6.57 8.60
CA PRO A 206 -32.37 6.60 10.06
C PRO A 206 -32.51 5.20 10.68
N GLN A 207 -33.23 4.30 10.01
CA GLN A 207 -33.42 2.90 10.42
C GLN A 207 -32.38 1.93 9.82
N GLY A 208 -31.38 2.46 9.09
CA GLY A 208 -30.46 1.64 8.31
C GLY A 208 -31.13 1.03 7.08
N VAL A 209 -30.40 0.14 6.41
CA VAL A 209 -30.86 -0.58 5.22
C VAL A 209 -30.05 -1.86 5.05
N GLU A 210 -30.69 -2.93 4.61
CA GLU A 210 -30.04 -4.10 4.03
C GLU A 210 -30.54 -4.25 2.59
N ASP A 211 -29.64 -4.08 1.63
CA ASP A 211 -29.96 -4.11 0.21
C ASP A 211 -28.89 -4.90 -0.53
N ASN A 212 -29.24 -6.12 -0.93
CA ASN A 212 -28.35 -7.05 -1.62
C ASN A 212 -28.30 -6.84 -3.16
N THR A 213 -28.79 -5.71 -3.66
CA THR A 213 -28.79 -5.36 -5.09
C THR A 213 -27.94 -4.13 -5.38
N HIS A 214 -28.06 -3.08 -4.56
CA HIS A 214 -27.35 -1.82 -4.79
C HIS A 214 -26.01 -1.80 -4.05
N PHE A 215 -25.04 -1.09 -4.60
CA PHE A 215 -23.69 -1.05 -4.07
C PHE A 215 -23.44 0.19 -3.20
N ASN A 216 -22.48 0.08 -2.30
CA ASN A 216 -21.81 1.26 -1.72
C ASN A 216 -20.62 1.67 -2.60
N THR A 217 -19.84 2.68 -2.18
CA THR A 217 -18.64 3.14 -2.92
C THR A 217 -17.66 2.01 -3.21
N TYR A 218 -17.38 1.13 -2.24
CA TYR A 218 -16.44 0.01 -2.41
C TYR A 218 -16.94 -0.98 -3.47
N GLY A 219 -18.17 -1.48 -3.31
CA GLY A 219 -18.73 -2.44 -4.27
C GLY A 219 -18.89 -1.87 -5.67
N ALA A 220 -19.34 -0.62 -5.79
CA ALA A 220 -19.49 0.03 -7.09
C ALA A 220 -18.13 0.19 -7.81
N THR A 221 -17.06 0.49 -7.05
CA THR A 221 -15.69 0.55 -7.58
C THR A 221 -15.19 -0.83 -8.00
N CYS A 222 -15.46 -1.88 -7.23
CA CYS A 222 -15.13 -3.26 -7.60
C CYS A 222 -15.82 -3.68 -8.92
N ILE A 223 -17.11 -3.38 -9.08
CA ILE A 223 -17.86 -3.71 -10.30
C ILE A 223 -17.35 -2.90 -11.49
N ALA A 224 -17.11 -1.60 -11.33
CA ALA A 224 -16.50 -0.76 -12.36
C ALA A 224 -15.10 -1.27 -12.79
N SER A 225 -14.31 -1.75 -11.84
CA SER A 225 -13.01 -2.39 -12.08
C SER A 225 -13.13 -3.66 -12.95
N LEU A 226 -14.13 -4.52 -12.70
CA LEU A 226 -14.40 -5.70 -13.54
C LEU A 226 -14.72 -5.32 -14.98
N VAL A 227 -15.53 -4.28 -15.17
CA VAL A 227 -15.88 -3.77 -16.52
C VAL A 227 -14.64 -3.25 -17.24
N ALA A 228 -13.80 -2.45 -16.57
CA ALA A 228 -12.54 -1.95 -17.11
C ALA A 228 -11.56 -3.08 -17.47
N LYS A 229 -11.46 -4.10 -16.60
CA LYS A 229 -10.63 -5.28 -16.83
C LYS A 229 -11.10 -6.08 -18.05
N GLU A 230 -12.41 -6.31 -18.20
CA GLU A 230 -12.95 -6.99 -19.39
C GLU A 230 -12.74 -6.20 -20.69
N ILE A 231 -12.80 -4.86 -20.64
CA ILE A 231 -12.45 -4.00 -21.79
C ILE A 231 -11.02 -4.28 -22.24
N SER A 232 -10.08 -4.38 -21.29
CA SER A 232 -8.67 -4.68 -21.55
C SER A 232 -8.48 -6.11 -22.09
N GLU A 233 -9.02 -7.12 -21.38
CA GLU A 233 -8.83 -8.55 -21.71
C GLU A 233 -9.47 -8.94 -23.06
N LYS A 234 -10.53 -8.25 -23.46
CA LYS A 234 -11.19 -8.48 -24.76
C LYS A 234 -10.62 -7.61 -25.89
N HIS A 235 -9.58 -6.82 -25.60
CA HIS A 235 -8.95 -5.90 -26.55
C HIS A 235 -9.95 -4.99 -27.25
N LEU A 236 -10.94 -4.47 -26.51
CA LEU A 236 -11.90 -3.53 -27.09
C LEU A 236 -11.16 -2.23 -27.45
N PRO A 237 -11.54 -1.51 -28.51
CA PRO A 237 -10.88 -0.25 -28.88
C PRO A 237 -10.83 0.80 -27.77
N LEU A 238 -11.75 0.71 -26.80
CA LEU A 238 -11.80 1.56 -25.61
C LEU A 238 -10.62 1.31 -24.63
N ALA A 239 -9.93 0.16 -24.72
CA ALA A 239 -8.83 -0.22 -23.83
C ALA A 239 -7.64 0.74 -23.88
N GLN A 240 -7.40 1.40 -25.02
CA GLN A 240 -6.30 2.37 -25.16
C GLN A 240 -6.45 3.61 -24.27
N TYR A 241 -7.67 3.86 -23.76
CA TYR A 241 -8.00 5.01 -22.91
C TYR A 241 -8.14 4.63 -21.43
N LEU A 242 -7.91 3.37 -21.06
CA LEU A 242 -7.97 2.94 -19.66
C LEU A 242 -6.86 3.61 -18.85
N ALA A 243 -7.19 4.03 -17.63
CA ALA A 243 -6.27 4.70 -16.72
C ALA A 243 -5.06 3.81 -16.43
N LYS A 244 -3.90 4.21 -16.96
CA LYS A 244 -2.61 3.60 -16.67
C LYS A 244 -2.14 4.03 -15.28
N THR A 245 -1.33 3.19 -14.66
CA THR A 245 -0.61 3.52 -13.44
C THR A 245 0.83 3.91 -13.77
N PRO A 246 1.59 4.44 -12.79
CA PRO A 246 3.04 4.59 -12.93
C PRO A 246 3.81 3.28 -13.15
N PHE A 247 3.19 2.13 -12.89
CA PHE A 247 3.83 0.82 -13.02
C PHE A 247 3.61 0.28 -14.43
N GLU A 248 4.70 -0.07 -15.11
CA GLU A 248 4.67 -0.54 -16.49
C GLU A 248 3.70 -1.72 -16.66
N GLY A 249 2.85 -1.64 -17.69
CA GLY A 249 1.86 -2.68 -18.00
C GLY A 249 0.73 -2.82 -16.98
N LYS A 250 0.60 -1.92 -16.00
CA LYS A 250 -0.48 -1.94 -15.00
C LYS A 250 -1.45 -0.79 -15.19
N TYR A 251 -2.72 -1.09 -14.94
CA TYR A 251 -3.84 -0.17 -15.01
C TYR A 251 -4.49 0.00 -13.64
N ARG A 252 -5.35 1.02 -13.49
CA ARG A 252 -6.05 1.30 -12.22
C ARG A 252 -6.85 0.09 -11.71
N PHE A 253 -7.37 -0.75 -12.60
CA PHE A 253 -8.10 -1.97 -12.23
C PHE A 253 -7.20 -3.10 -11.69
N ASP A 254 -5.88 -3.04 -11.90
CA ASP A 254 -4.92 -4.00 -11.35
C ASP A 254 -4.54 -3.69 -9.90
N LEU A 255 -4.76 -2.45 -9.45
CA LEU A 255 -4.49 -2.04 -8.09
C LEU A 255 -5.58 -2.55 -7.13
N PRO A 256 -5.22 -2.95 -5.90
CA PRO A 256 -6.20 -3.42 -4.92
C PRO A 256 -7.17 -2.30 -4.53
N GLU A 257 -8.42 -2.68 -4.27
CA GLU A 257 -9.43 -1.80 -3.69
C GLU A 257 -9.49 -2.03 -2.18
N ILE A 258 -9.44 -0.96 -1.40
CA ILE A 258 -9.37 -1.01 0.06
C ILE A 258 -10.70 -0.51 0.61
N TYR A 259 -11.34 -1.32 1.46
CA TYR A 259 -12.57 -0.92 2.14
C TYR A 259 -12.26 0.10 3.24
N GLU A 260 -13.03 1.18 3.34
CA GLU A 260 -12.94 2.15 4.44
C GLU A 260 -14.15 2.01 5.37
N PRO A 261 -13.94 2.05 6.71
CA PRO A 261 -15.04 2.00 7.66
C PRO A 261 -15.86 3.29 7.64
N HIS A 262 -17.15 3.17 7.98
CA HIS A 262 -18.02 4.31 8.24
C HIS A 262 -18.67 4.17 9.62
N PHE A 263 -18.91 5.30 10.28
CA PHE A 263 -19.31 5.34 11.68
C PHE A 263 -20.71 5.92 11.84
N ARG A 264 -21.35 5.61 12.97
CA ARG A 264 -22.52 6.38 13.41
C ARG A 264 -22.10 7.83 13.63
N ARG A 265 -23.06 8.74 13.49
CA ARG A 265 -22.80 10.18 13.66
C ARG A 265 -22.90 10.67 15.11
N ASP A 266 -23.32 9.79 16.01
CA ASP A 266 -23.34 10.08 17.44
C ASP A 266 -21.93 10.42 17.93
N THR A 267 -21.80 11.54 18.65
CA THR A 267 -20.52 11.99 19.20
C THR A 267 -20.61 12.01 20.72
N LEU A 268 -19.67 11.33 21.38
CA LEU A 268 -19.43 11.42 22.82
C LEU A 268 -18.18 12.25 23.06
N ASN A 269 -18.33 13.43 23.66
CA ASN A 269 -17.23 14.30 24.05
C ASN A 269 -16.70 13.91 25.43
N ILE A 270 -15.39 13.67 25.55
CA ILE A 270 -14.80 13.28 26.84
C ILE A 270 -14.88 14.38 27.90
N ALA A 271 -14.92 15.66 27.49
CA ALA A 271 -15.06 16.79 28.41
C ALA A 271 -16.44 16.77 29.10
N ASP A 272 -17.49 16.49 28.34
CA ASP A 272 -18.86 16.36 28.85
C ASP A 272 -19.02 15.15 29.77
N ALA A 273 -18.19 14.12 29.60
CA ALA A 273 -18.11 12.99 30.52
C ALA A 273 -17.39 13.32 31.84
N GLY A 274 -16.67 14.45 31.92
CA GLY A 274 -15.92 14.90 33.10
C GLY A 274 -14.39 14.82 33.00
N ALA A 275 -13.82 14.56 31.80
CA ALA A 275 -12.38 14.61 31.61
C ALA A 275 -11.85 16.05 31.76
N LYS A 276 -10.59 16.21 32.19
CA LYS A 276 -9.96 17.52 32.41
C LYS A 276 -8.73 17.72 31.53
N ALA A 277 -8.70 18.84 30.81
CA ALA A 277 -7.66 19.22 29.87
C ALA A 277 -6.49 20.02 30.50
N ASP A 278 -6.23 19.81 31.78
CA ASP A 278 -5.28 20.61 32.58
C ASP A 278 -3.83 20.11 32.48
N GLY A 279 -3.56 19.08 31.69
CA GLY A 279 -2.25 18.46 31.52
C GLY A 279 -1.72 17.68 32.74
N ILE A 280 -2.49 17.57 33.82
CA ILE A 280 -2.08 16.95 35.08
C ILE A 280 -3.05 15.87 35.57
N THR A 281 -4.34 16.01 35.28
CA THR A 281 -5.37 15.04 35.62
C THR A 281 -5.23 13.82 34.73
N LEU A 282 -5.10 12.64 35.33
CA LEU A 282 -5.04 11.37 34.61
C LEU A 282 -6.44 10.97 34.12
N ASN A 283 -6.69 11.07 32.81
CA ASN A 283 -8.00 10.84 32.18
C ASN A 283 -8.22 9.39 31.70
N THR A 284 -7.35 8.44 32.06
CA THR A 284 -7.35 7.06 31.53
C THR A 284 -8.72 6.38 31.64
N GLN A 285 -9.31 6.40 32.84
CA GLN A 285 -10.55 5.70 33.12
C GLN A 285 -11.73 6.29 32.33
N ILE A 286 -11.81 7.62 32.28
CA ILE A 286 -12.94 8.31 31.65
C ILE A 286 -12.89 8.20 30.13
N ILE A 287 -11.71 8.25 29.52
CA ILE A 287 -11.54 8.03 28.07
C ILE A 287 -11.93 6.61 27.71
N ASN A 288 -11.40 5.59 28.41
CA ASN A 288 -11.74 4.19 28.13
C ASN A 288 -13.23 3.89 28.36
N THR A 289 -13.85 4.47 29.39
CA THR A 289 -15.29 4.33 29.65
C THR A 289 -16.13 4.97 28.54
N THR A 290 -15.71 6.14 28.03
CA THR A 290 -16.39 6.82 26.91
C THR A 290 -16.29 5.99 25.63
N ILE A 291 -15.12 5.41 25.33
CA ILE A 291 -14.93 4.48 24.21
C ILE A 291 -15.82 3.24 24.34
N ALA A 292 -15.83 2.60 25.51
CA ALA A 292 -16.68 1.44 25.77
C ALA A 292 -18.17 1.77 25.63
N THR A 293 -18.60 2.95 26.12
CA THR A 293 -19.98 3.43 26.00
C THR A 293 -20.37 3.74 24.56
N CYS A 294 -19.46 4.34 23.78
CA CYS A 294 -19.66 4.58 22.36
C CYS A 294 -19.89 3.27 21.62
N SER A 295 -19.01 2.29 21.82
CA SER A 295 -19.10 0.97 21.20
C SER A 295 -20.37 0.22 21.59
N SER A 296 -20.75 0.22 22.88
CA SER A 296 -21.95 -0.50 23.36
C SER A 296 -23.27 0.09 22.84
N LYS A 297 -23.26 1.37 22.44
CA LYS A 297 -24.39 2.05 21.77
C LYS A 297 -24.43 1.82 20.25
N GLY A 298 -23.59 0.92 19.73
CA GLY A 298 -23.50 0.62 18.31
C GLY A 298 -22.43 1.40 17.55
N GLY A 299 -21.57 2.14 18.28
CA GLY A 299 -20.47 2.91 17.71
C GLY A 299 -20.75 4.39 17.53
N GLY A 300 -19.79 5.10 16.95
CA GLY A 300 -19.84 6.55 16.76
C GLY A 300 -18.47 7.19 16.90
N VAL A 301 -18.48 8.48 17.23
CA VAL A 301 -17.28 9.29 17.42
C VAL A 301 -17.04 9.50 18.91
N VAL A 302 -15.82 9.25 19.38
CA VAL A 302 -15.35 9.74 20.68
C VAL A 302 -14.46 10.94 20.42
N LEU A 303 -14.93 12.13 20.81
CA LEU A 303 -14.24 13.39 20.59
C LEU A 303 -13.28 13.69 21.75
N ILE A 304 -12.01 13.86 21.41
CA ILE A 304 -10.98 14.52 22.24
C ILE A 304 -10.89 15.97 21.74
N PRO A 305 -11.51 16.94 22.46
CA PRO A 305 -11.52 18.33 22.01
C PRO A 305 -10.15 19.00 22.24
N GLU A 306 -10.03 20.25 21.82
CA GLU A 306 -8.86 21.09 22.09
C GLU A 306 -8.46 21.04 23.59
N GLY A 307 -7.16 20.93 23.86
CA GLY A 307 -6.63 20.91 25.22
C GLY A 307 -5.52 19.87 25.46
N MET A 308 -4.96 19.86 26.68
CA MET A 308 -3.87 18.96 27.09
C MET A 308 -4.41 17.83 27.98
N TRP A 309 -4.48 16.62 27.44
CA TRP A 309 -5.14 15.46 28.06
C TRP A 309 -4.12 14.42 28.50
N LEU A 310 -3.73 14.45 29.78
CA LEU A 310 -2.86 13.40 30.34
C LEU A 310 -3.64 12.08 30.47
N THR A 311 -3.06 10.98 30.01
CA THR A 311 -3.67 9.64 30.08
C THR A 311 -2.62 8.53 30.22
N GLY A 312 -3.00 7.40 30.80
CA GLY A 312 -2.34 6.11 30.63
C GLY A 312 -2.91 5.38 29.40
N PRO A 313 -2.73 4.05 29.28
CA PRO A 313 -3.19 3.27 28.13
C PRO A 313 -4.67 3.40 27.79
N ILE A 314 -4.95 3.46 26.50
CA ILE A 314 -6.29 3.45 25.91
C ILE A 314 -6.47 2.15 25.11
N VAL A 315 -7.63 1.51 25.31
CA VAL A 315 -8.03 0.29 24.59
C VAL A 315 -9.20 0.64 23.67
N LEU A 316 -8.95 0.56 22.36
CA LEU A 316 -9.97 0.77 21.33
C LEU A 316 -11.07 -0.30 21.41
N LYS A 317 -12.23 0.02 20.81
CA LYS A 317 -13.37 -0.89 20.65
C LYS A 317 -13.95 -0.78 19.25
N SER A 318 -14.61 -1.84 18.78
CA SER A 318 -15.22 -1.88 17.46
C SER A 318 -16.25 -0.77 17.28
N ASN A 319 -16.36 -0.29 16.03
CA ASN A 319 -17.27 0.77 15.58
C ASN A 319 -17.00 2.15 16.20
N VAL A 320 -15.80 2.40 16.73
CA VAL A 320 -15.43 3.69 17.33
C VAL A 320 -14.41 4.43 16.47
N ASN A 321 -14.71 5.70 16.20
CA ASN A 321 -13.74 6.68 15.71
C ASN A 321 -13.27 7.56 16.87
N LEU A 322 -12.02 7.41 17.30
CA LEU A 322 -11.36 8.31 18.26
C LEU A 322 -10.90 9.57 17.50
N HIS A 323 -11.65 10.65 17.62
CA HIS A 323 -11.40 11.89 16.88
C HIS A 323 -10.68 12.93 17.74
N LEU A 324 -9.46 13.31 17.36
CA LEU A 324 -8.67 14.35 18.02
C LEU A 324 -8.85 15.68 17.27
N ALA A 325 -9.55 16.62 17.89
CA ALA A 325 -9.75 17.95 17.32
C ALA A 325 -8.42 18.69 17.12
N ALA A 326 -8.44 19.72 16.27
CA ALA A 326 -7.34 20.67 16.18
C ALA A 326 -7.02 21.26 17.57
N GLY A 327 -5.75 21.32 17.93
CA GLY A 327 -5.29 21.79 19.24
C GLY A 327 -5.44 20.77 20.38
N ALA A 328 -5.96 19.57 20.14
CA ALA A 328 -5.94 18.48 21.11
C ALA A 328 -4.53 17.86 21.20
N VAL A 329 -4.02 17.70 22.42
CA VAL A 329 -2.81 16.92 22.72
C VAL A 329 -3.18 15.82 23.69
N LEU A 330 -3.16 14.59 23.22
CA LEU A 330 -3.31 13.40 24.03
C LEU A 330 -1.92 12.95 24.49
N GLN A 331 -1.56 13.36 25.71
CA GLN A 331 -0.26 13.10 26.31
C GLN A 331 -0.31 11.80 27.12
N PHE A 332 0.44 10.81 26.69
CA PHE A 332 0.59 9.59 27.48
C PHE A 332 1.54 9.81 28.65
N SER A 333 1.28 9.11 29.76
CA SER A 333 2.06 9.20 30.99
C SER A 333 3.45 8.61 30.80
N ALA A 334 4.46 9.27 31.37
CA ALA A 334 5.83 8.76 31.45
C ALA A 334 6.03 7.69 32.55
N SER A 335 5.03 7.46 33.41
CA SER A 335 5.13 6.48 34.50
C SER A 335 4.97 5.06 33.97
N HIS A 336 6.01 4.24 34.10
CA HIS A 336 5.98 2.81 33.74
C HIS A 336 4.91 2.01 34.50
N ASP A 337 4.47 2.48 35.67
CA ASP A 337 3.43 1.83 36.49
C ASP A 337 2.06 1.84 35.81
N GLN A 338 1.82 2.77 34.88
CA GLN A 338 0.59 2.82 34.09
C GLN A 338 0.50 1.73 33.02
N TYR A 339 1.61 1.06 32.71
CA TYR A 339 1.72 0.13 31.58
C TYR A 339 2.02 -1.28 32.10
N PRO A 340 0.99 -2.09 32.36
CA PRO A 340 1.19 -3.47 32.79
C PRO A 340 1.87 -4.29 31.70
N LEU A 341 2.55 -5.38 32.08
CA LEU A 341 3.07 -6.35 31.13
C LEU A 341 1.92 -7.12 30.48
N VAL A 342 1.97 -7.24 29.16
CA VAL A 342 1.01 -7.98 28.33
C VAL A 342 1.76 -8.88 27.35
N GLU A 343 1.11 -9.98 26.97
CA GLU A 343 1.56 -10.79 25.85
C GLU A 343 1.18 -10.10 24.53
N THR A 344 2.14 -10.04 23.60
CA THR A 344 2.00 -9.45 22.27
C THR A 344 3.03 -10.04 21.30
N THR A 345 3.26 -9.39 20.16
CA THR A 345 4.38 -9.68 19.25
C THR A 345 5.36 -8.51 19.27
N TYR A 346 6.66 -8.81 19.28
CA TYR A 346 7.72 -7.81 19.12
C TYR A 346 8.81 -8.35 18.19
N GLU A 347 9.22 -7.55 17.20
CA GLU A 347 10.15 -7.98 16.16
C GLU A 347 9.79 -9.33 15.50
N GLY A 348 8.49 -9.55 15.27
CA GLY A 348 7.97 -10.73 14.59
C GLY A 348 7.98 -12.03 15.40
N LEU A 349 8.19 -11.95 16.72
CA LEU A 349 8.14 -13.09 17.66
C LEU A 349 7.12 -12.84 18.76
N ARG A 350 6.48 -13.91 19.24
CA ARG A 350 5.66 -13.88 20.46
C ARG A 350 6.49 -13.42 21.66
N ALA A 351 6.03 -12.38 22.35
CA ALA A 351 6.78 -11.67 23.38
C ALA A 351 5.90 -11.11 24.50
N VAL A 352 6.51 -10.78 25.63
CA VAL A 352 5.95 -9.94 26.69
C VAL A 352 6.47 -8.51 26.50
N ARG A 353 5.57 -7.53 26.52
CA ARG A 353 5.89 -6.09 26.47
C ARG A 353 5.05 -5.32 27.49
N CYS A 354 5.45 -4.10 27.84
CA CYS A 354 4.53 -3.14 28.43
C CYS A 354 3.36 -2.89 27.47
N GLN A 355 2.15 -2.69 28.00
CA GLN A 355 0.96 -2.37 27.22
C GLN A 355 1.20 -1.13 26.34
N ALA A 356 0.74 -1.16 25.09
CA ALA A 356 0.80 0.01 24.23
C ALA A 356 -0.05 1.17 24.76
N PRO A 357 0.41 2.43 24.65
CA PRO A 357 -0.41 3.63 24.83
C PRO A 357 -1.79 3.53 24.16
N VAL A 358 -1.86 3.09 22.89
CA VAL A 358 -3.14 2.74 22.26
C VAL A 358 -3.09 1.31 21.77
N SER A 359 -4.10 0.52 22.15
CA SER A 359 -4.17 -0.91 21.81
C SER A 359 -5.55 -1.35 21.32
N GLY A 360 -5.58 -2.44 20.55
CA GLY A 360 -6.82 -3.11 20.13
C GLY A 360 -6.55 -4.49 19.54
N VAL A 361 -7.39 -5.46 19.86
CA VAL A 361 -7.27 -6.84 19.37
C VAL A 361 -8.63 -7.32 18.88
N ASP A 362 -8.67 -7.94 17.71
CA ASP A 362 -9.90 -8.52 17.11
C ASP A 362 -11.05 -7.51 16.97
N LEU A 363 -10.72 -6.28 16.57
CA LEU A 363 -11.70 -5.19 16.40
C LEU A 363 -12.15 -5.03 14.94
N GLU A 364 -13.35 -4.53 14.73
CA GLU A 364 -13.86 -4.17 13.40
C GLU A 364 -14.34 -2.72 13.37
N ASN A 365 -14.07 -2.02 12.26
CA ASN A 365 -14.43 -0.61 12.05
C ASN A 365 -13.85 0.27 13.15
N ILE A 366 -12.54 0.48 13.13
CA ILE A 366 -11.86 1.37 14.08
C ILE A 366 -11.23 2.54 13.35
N ALA A 367 -11.27 3.71 13.96
CA ALA A 367 -10.56 4.86 13.44
C ALA A 367 -9.90 5.72 14.52
N ILE A 368 -8.81 6.37 14.13
CA ILE A 368 -8.20 7.49 14.85
C ILE A 368 -8.07 8.62 13.83
N THR A 369 -8.85 9.69 14.00
CA THR A 369 -8.95 10.75 13.00
C THR A 369 -8.78 12.14 13.61
N GLY A 370 -8.65 13.16 12.76
CA GLY A 370 -8.58 14.56 13.17
C GLY A 370 -7.20 15.15 12.93
N SER A 371 -6.87 16.23 13.64
CA SER A 371 -5.62 16.98 13.43
C SER A 371 -4.93 17.33 14.75
N GLY A 372 -5.25 16.61 15.81
CA GLY A 372 -4.55 16.69 17.10
C GLY A 372 -3.26 15.86 17.13
N ILE A 373 -2.64 15.82 18.30
CA ILE A 373 -1.36 15.15 18.57
C ILE A 373 -1.58 14.01 19.57
N ILE A 374 -0.98 12.86 19.28
CA ILE A 374 -0.77 11.76 20.22
C ILE A 374 0.72 11.71 20.57
N ASP A 375 1.08 11.96 21.83
CA ASP A 375 2.47 11.92 22.32
C ASP A 375 2.68 10.71 23.24
N GLY A 376 3.59 9.81 22.87
CA GLY A 376 3.85 8.55 23.57
C GLY A 376 4.71 8.63 24.83
N ALA A 377 5.23 9.80 25.21
CA ALA A 377 6.19 9.98 26.31
C ALA A 377 7.42 9.05 26.23
N GLY A 378 7.85 8.70 25.02
CA GLY A 378 8.89 7.71 24.77
C GLY A 378 10.28 8.06 25.31
N ASP A 379 10.56 9.34 25.60
CA ASP A 379 11.83 9.74 26.23
C ASP A 379 12.04 9.11 27.62
N ALA A 380 10.95 8.78 28.34
CA ALA A 380 11.03 8.06 29.61
C ALA A 380 11.55 6.62 29.45
N TRP A 381 11.44 6.06 28.24
CA TRP A 381 11.63 4.64 27.97
C TRP A 381 12.96 4.30 27.34
N ARG A 382 13.58 5.23 26.60
CA ARG A 382 14.69 4.92 25.68
C ARG A 382 16.04 5.23 26.31
N ALA A 383 17.02 4.35 26.10
CA ALA A 383 18.41 4.68 26.39
C ALA A 383 18.95 5.69 25.35
N VAL A 384 19.95 6.48 25.73
CA VAL A 384 20.53 7.51 24.86
C VAL A 384 22.05 7.43 24.91
N LYS A 385 22.71 7.39 23.74
CA LYS A 385 24.16 7.48 23.66
C LYS A 385 24.61 8.94 23.71
N LYS A 386 25.74 9.23 24.37
CA LYS A 386 26.27 10.58 24.57
C LYS A 386 26.48 11.33 23.26
N ASP A 387 26.95 10.65 22.23
CA ASP A 387 27.23 11.20 20.89
C ASP A 387 25.96 11.60 20.12
N LYS A 388 24.77 11.19 20.57
CA LYS A 388 23.48 11.61 20.00
C LYS A 388 22.99 12.96 20.52
N LEU A 389 23.63 13.50 21.56
CA LEU A 389 23.24 14.75 22.20
C LEU A 389 24.40 15.76 22.18
N THR A 390 24.05 17.05 22.12
CA THR A 390 25.02 18.10 22.47
C THR A 390 25.44 17.99 23.94
N GLU A 391 26.60 18.52 24.31
CA GLU A 391 27.09 18.46 25.69
C GLU A 391 26.09 19.06 26.71
N THR A 392 25.40 20.14 26.33
CA THR A 392 24.34 20.75 27.17
C THR A 392 23.13 19.83 27.34
N GLN A 393 22.67 19.20 26.26
CA GLN A 393 21.56 18.25 26.31
C GLN A 393 21.93 17.01 27.14
N TRP A 394 23.15 16.50 26.98
CA TRP A 394 23.66 15.37 27.76
C TRP A 394 23.67 15.67 29.25
N LYS A 395 24.25 16.80 29.66
CA LYS A 395 24.27 17.22 31.08
C LYS A 395 22.86 17.33 31.66
N LYS A 396 21.90 17.87 30.89
CA LYS A 396 20.50 17.97 31.31
C LYS A 396 19.86 16.59 31.47
N LEU A 397 20.10 15.66 30.55
CA LEU A 397 19.59 14.29 30.64
C LEU A 397 20.13 13.58 31.88
N VAL A 398 21.45 13.63 32.12
CA VAL A 398 22.06 13.02 33.30
C VAL A 398 21.51 13.62 34.60
N ALA A 399 21.31 14.94 34.65
CA ALA A 399 20.74 15.62 35.81
C ALA A 399 19.26 15.27 36.06
N SER A 400 18.53 14.79 35.04
CA SER A 400 17.12 14.41 35.16
C SER A 400 16.88 13.05 35.85
N GLY A 401 17.95 12.28 36.11
CA GLY A 401 17.89 10.96 36.72
C GLY A 401 18.44 9.86 35.81
N GLY A 402 18.00 8.62 36.03
CA GLY A 402 18.51 7.45 35.33
C GLY A 402 19.93 7.07 35.77
N MET A 403 20.67 6.37 34.90
CA MET A 403 22.04 5.97 35.18
C MET A 403 22.95 6.00 33.95
N ILE A 404 24.24 6.18 34.17
CA ILE A 404 25.28 5.98 33.16
C ILE A 404 25.73 4.52 33.17
N GLY A 405 25.94 3.95 31.99
CA GLY A 405 26.48 2.59 31.85
C GLY A 405 27.90 2.44 32.41
N GLU A 406 28.36 1.20 32.48
CA GLU A 406 29.66 0.85 33.08
C GLU A 406 30.58 0.22 32.03
N GLY A 407 31.89 0.33 32.24
CA GLY A 407 32.89 -0.23 31.32
C GLY A 407 32.72 0.30 29.89
N LYS A 408 32.55 -0.61 28.93
CA LYS A 408 32.37 -0.29 27.50
C LYS A 408 31.09 0.50 27.19
N ASP A 409 30.12 0.51 28.11
CA ASP A 409 28.82 1.15 27.93
C ASP A 409 28.74 2.52 28.64
N SER A 410 29.86 3.05 29.14
CA SER A 410 29.96 4.32 29.88
C SER A 410 29.63 5.58 29.07
N SER A 411 29.50 5.45 27.74
CA SER A 411 28.99 6.49 26.86
C SER A 411 27.46 6.44 26.69
N GLY A 412 26.75 5.57 27.40
CA GLY A 412 25.28 5.44 27.36
C GLY A 412 24.60 5.87 28.66
N TRP A 413 23.48 6.57 28.52
CA TRP A 413 22.51 6.84 29.57
C TRP A 413 21.34 5.85 29.44
N TYR A 414 20.86 5.35 30.58
CA TYR A 414 19.80 4.35 30.66
C TYR A 414 18.72 4.80 31.66
N PRO A 415 17.42 4.56 31.38
CA PRO A 415 16.34 4.98 32.27
C PRO A 415 16.42 4.37 33.68
N SER A 416 16.89 3.12 33.81
CA SER A 416 17.00 2.44 35.10
C SER A 416 18.10 1.38 35.11
N ARG A 417 18.43 0.87 36.32
CA ARG A 417 19.34 -0.26 36.51
C ARG A 417 18.80 -1.55 35.89
N ASN A 418 17.50 -1.79 36.01
CA ASN A 418 16.85 -2.96 35.42
C ASN A 418 16.91 -2.91 33.89
N TYR A 419 16.67 -1.72 33.30
CA TYR A 419 16.86 -1.51 31.86
C TYR A 419 18.29 -1.86 31.44
N TYR A 420 19.30 -1.31 32.13
CA TYR A 420 20.71 -1.51 31.79
C TYR A 420 21.14 -2.98 31.90
N ASN A 421 20.63 -3.71 32.90
CA ASN A 421 20.91 -5.13 33.05
C ASN A 421 20.25 -5.94 31.92
N ALA A 422 18.99 -5.64 31.62
CA ALA A 422 18.24 -6.29 30.55
C ALA A 422 18.82 -6.01 29.16
N SER A 423 19.36 -4.82 28.89
CA SER A 423 19.93 -4.46 27.58
C SER A 423 21.13 -5.31 27.15
N LYS A 424 21.74 -6.03 28.10
CA LYS A 424 22.86 -6.97 27.86
C LYS A 424 22.40 -8.39 27.53
N MET A 425 21.11 -8.68 27.72
CA MET A 425 20.52 -9.99 27.45
C MET A 425 20.07 -10.08 25.98
N LYS A 426 19.96 -11.30 25.46
CA LYS A 426 19.45 -11.55 24.11
C LYS A 426 17.98 -11.95 24.16
N LEU A 427 17.20 -11.52 23.16
CA LEU A 427 15.79 -11.90 23.00
C LEU A 427 14.93 -11.61 24.24
N VAL A 428 15.21 -10.50 24.93
CA VAL A 428 14.48 -10.10 26.14
C VAL A 428 13.00 -9.92 25.83
N GLY A 429 12.15 -10.50 26.67
CA GLY A 429 10.70 -10.49 26.48
C GLY A 429 10.18 -11.59 25.57
N VAL A 430 10.99 -12.22 24.71
CA VAL A 430 10.50 -13.35 23.88
C VAL A 430 10.03 -14.48 24.79
N ILE A 431 8.82 -14.98 24.55
CA ILE A 431 8.19 -15.99 25.42
C ILE A 431 8.81 -17.36 25.12
N MET A 432 9.56 -17.89 26.09
CA MET A 432 10.10 -19.24 26.05
C MET A 432 9.10 -20.26 26.60
N PRO A 433 9.15 -21.54 26.18
CA PRO A 433 8.30 -22.59 26.74
C PRO A 433 8.36 -22.63 28.28
N GLY A 434 7.19 -22.66 28.93
CA GLY A 434 7.06 -22.74 30.38
C GLY A 434 7.20 -21.41 31.15
N LYS A 435 7.55 -20.30 30.48
CA LYS A 435 7.60 -18.96 31.09
C LYS A 435 6.23 -18.28 31.13
N LYS A 436 5.97 -17.52 32.19
CA LYS A 436 4.76 -16.70 32.40
C LYS A 436 5.12 -15.22 32.35
N ILE A 437 4.13 -14.34 32.15
CA ILE A 437 4.31 -12.88 32.11
C ILE A 437 5.03 -12.36 33.37
N SER A 438 4.69 -12.89 34.55
CA SER A 438 5.31 -12.52 35.83
C SER A 438 6.83 -12.76 35.88
N ASP A 439 7.36 -13.65 35.04
CA ASP A 439 8.81 -13.94 34.99
C ASP A 439 9.61 -12.81 34.33
N TYR A 440 8.94 -11.80 33.78
CA TYR A 440 9.54 -10.68 33.05
C TYR A 440 9.48 -9.35 33.82
N GLU A 441 8.96 -9.32 35.05
CA GLU A 441 8.80 -8.08 35.83
C GLU A 441 10.15 -7.38 36.09
N ASP A 442 11.21 -8.16 36.38
CA ASP A 442 12.56 -7.64 36.64
C ASP A 442 13.19 -6.95 35.42
N VAL A 443 12.65 -7.19 34.21
CA VAL A 443 13.11 -6.57 32.95
C VAL A 443 12.08 -5.62 32.35
N LYS A 444 10.97 -5.33 33.06
CA LYS A 444 9.85 -4.51 32.58
C LYS A 444 10.28 -3.19 31.97
N ASP A 445 11.22 -2.48 32.61
CA ASP A 445 11.71 -1.18 32.12
C ASP A 445 12.31 -1.26 30.71
N PHE A 446 12.88 -2.41 30.32
CA PHE A 446 13.44 -2.62 28.97
C PHE A 446 12.37 -2.99 27.94
N LEU A 447 11.20 -3.46 28.38
CA LEU A 447 10.12 -3.99 27.55
C LEU A 447 9.21 -2.88 26.99
N ARG A 448 9.82 -1.88 26.36
CA ARG A 448 9.18 -0.69 25.81
C ARG A 448 7.93 -0.99 24.97
N PRO A 449 6.82 -0.25 25.14
CA PRO A 449 5.63 -0.45 24.31
C PRO A 449 5.78 0.18 22.91
N ASN A 450 5.08 -0.37 21.92
CA ASN A 450 4.80 0.36 20.68
C ASN A 450 3.77 1.44 20.97
N LEU A 451 3.76 2.59 20.26
CA LEU A 451 2.78 3.65 20.51
C LEU A 451 1.36 3.19 20.17
N ILE A 452 1.14 2.73 18.94
CA ILE A 452 -0.10 2.11 18.49
C ILE A 452 0.17 0.63 18.21
N SER A 453 -0.55 -0.24 18.91
CA SER A 453 -0.50 -1.70 18.68
C SER A 453 -1.89 -2.27 18.45
N ILE A 454 -2.20 -2.57 17.19
CA ILE A 454 -3.48 -3.17 16.82
C ILE A 454 -3.24 -4.51 16.13
N SER A 455 -3.98 -5.55 16.55
CA SER A 455 -3.81 -6.89 16.00
C SER A 455 -5.14 -7.53 15.58
N SER A 456 -5.11 -8.24 14.46
CA SER A 456 -6.26 -8.95 13.89
C SER A 456 -7.49 -8.05 13.64
N CYS A 457 -7.28 -6.74 13.46
CA CYS A 457 -8.36 -5.79 13.24
C CYS A 457 -8.77 -5.72 11.76
N LYS A 458 -10.05 -5.41 11.50
CA LYS A 458 -10.60 -5.22 10.16
C LYS A 458 -11.17 -3.82 9.98
N ASN A 459 -10.95 -3.22 8.81
CA ASN A 459 -11.47 -1.91 8.42
C ASN A 459 -10.93 -0.82 9.38
N VAL A 460 -9.66 -0.46 9.19
CA VAL A 460 -8.90 0.46 10.04
C VAL A 460 -8.65 1.76 9.31
N LEU A 461 -8.95 2.90 9.93
CA LEU A 461 -8.65 4.23 9.39
C LEU A 461 -7.81 5.06 10.38
N LEU A 462 -6.59 5.43 9.98
CA LEU A 462 -5.78 6.42 10.68
C LEU A 462 -5.64 7.65 9.78
N GLU A 463 -6.15 8.80 10.21
CA GLU A 463 -6.26 9.97 9.33
C GLU A 463 -5.91 11.29 10.02
N GLY A 464 -4.98 12.05 9.41
CA GLY A 464 -4.67 13.45 9.77
C GLY A 464 -3.88 13.66 11.07
N VAL A 465 -3.92 12.71 12.00
CA VAL A 465 -3.33 12.83 13.34
C VAL A 465 -1.80 12.84 13.28
N THR A 466 -1.18 13.62 14.18
CA THR A 466 0.26 13.53 14.44
C THR A 466 0.52 12.51 15.55
N PHE A 467 1.33 11.51 15.28
CA PHE A 467 1.84 10.54 16.26
C PHE A 467 3.30 10.86 16.56
N GLN A 468 3.66 11.11 17.81
CA GLN A 468 5.02 11.49 18.14
C GLN A 468 5.55 10.85 19.41
N ASN A 469 6.88 10.91 19.54
CA ASN A 469 7.60 10.48 20.73
C ASN A 469 7.29 9.03 21.14
N SER A 470 7.27 8.09 20.19
CA SER A 470 6.91 6.69 20.44
C SER A 470 7.97 5.94 21.25
N PRO A 471 7.63 5.18 22.30
CA PRO A 471 8.63 4.46 23.11
C PRO A 471 9.45 3.40 22.34
N ALA A 472 8.82 2.76 21.35
CA ALA A 472 9.42 1.88 20.35
C ALA A 472 8.75 2.15 18.98
N TRP A 473 8.28 1.11 18.26
CA TRP A 473 7.60 1.27 16.98
C TRP A 473 6.39 2.20 17.12
N CYS A 474 6.17 3.08 16.13
CA CYS A 474 5.11 4.08 16.21
C CYS A 474 3.74 3.48 15.87
N LEU A 475 3.57 2.98 14.64
CA LEU A 475 2.31 2.43 14.15
C LEU A 475 2.48 0.96 13.80
N HIS A 476 1.93 0.03 14.60
CA HIS A 476 2.06 -1.41 14.36
C HIS A 476 0.71 -2.11 14.17
N PRO A 477 0.15 -2.10 12.94
CA PRO A 477 -0.86 -3.04 12.52
C PRO A 477 -0.28 -4.43 12.28
N LEU A 478 -0.82 -5.42 13.00
CA LEU A 478 -0.44 -6.82 12.89
C LEU A 478 -1.65 -7.66 12.45
N LEU A 479 -1.53 -8.48 11.40
CA LEU A 479 -2.61 -9.35 10.93
C LEU A 479 -3.93 -8.60 10.63
N CYS A 480 -3.82 -7.32 10.30
CA CYS A 480 -4.98 -6.47 10.03
C CYS A 480 -5.38 -6.52 8.55
N GLU A 481 -6.65 -6.24 8.27
CA GLU A 481 -7.21 -6.20 6.91
C GLU A 481 -7.94 -4.88 6.64
N ASN A 482 -7.82 -4.34 5.43
CA ASN A 482 -8.43 -3.08 5.00
C ASN A 482 -7.98 -1.90 5.86
N ILE A 483 -6.72 -1.49 5.67
CA ILE A 483 -6.07 -0.46 6.47
C ILE A 483 -5.86 0.77 5.60
N THR A 484 -6.30 1.93 6.06
CA THR A 484 -6.02 3.22 5.42
C THR A 484 -5.29 4.13 6.39
N LEU A 485 -4.07 4.52 6.01
CA LEU A 485 -3.33 5.63 6.61
C LEU A 485 -3.38 6.79 5.61
N ARG A 486 -3.97 7.91 6.01
CA ARG A 486 -4.16 9.08 5.14
C ARG A 486 -3.71 10.35 5.85
N ASN A 487 -2.77 11.08 5.25
CA ASN A 487 -2.29 12.38 5.76
C ASN A 487 -1.81 12.33 7.23
N VAL A 488 -1.29 11.19 7.67
CA VAL A 488 -0.75 11.01 9.03
C VAL A 488 0.67 11.58 9.09
N TYR A 489 1.04 12.17 10.23
CA TYR A 489 2.42 12.56 10.50
C TYR A 489 3.01 11.74 11.67
N ALA A 490 3.98 10.88 11.41
CA ALA A 490 4.76 10.23 12.46
C ALA A 490 6.07 11.00 12.69
N LYS A 491 6.28 11.49 13.92
CA LYS A 491 7.42 12.32 14.31
C LYS A 491 8.11 11.78 15.56
N ASN A 492 9.25 11.11 15.39
CA ASN A 492 10.05 10.59 16.48
C ASN A 492 11.45 11.21 16.47
N PRO A 493 12.10 11.35 17.63
CA PRO A 493 13.49 11.78 17.66
C PRO A 493 14.36 10.87 16.77
N TRP A 494 15.29 11.46 16.02
CA TRP A 494 16.18 10.72 15.11
C TRP A 494 17.03 9.65 15.82
N TYR A 495 17.20 9.75 17.14
CA TYR A 495 17.90 8.77 17.98
C TYR A 495 16.95 7.78 18.67
N ALA A 496 15.66 7.79 18.36
CA ALA A 496 14.68 6.88 18.95
C ALA A 496 14.97 5.44 18.52
N GLN A 497 15.39 4.63 19.47
CA GLN A 497 15.70 3.20 19.27
C GLN A 497 14.45 2.45 18.83
N ASN A 498 14.51 1.72 17.71
CA ASN A 498 13.33 1.05 17.13
C ASN A 498 12.17 2.04 16.92
N GLY A 499 12.49 3.27 16.53
CA GLY A 499 11.53 4.37 16.41
C GLY A 499 10.85 4.41 15.06
N ASP A 500 10.56 3.26 14.43
CA ASP A 500 9.97 3.11 13.10
C ASP A 500 8.67 3.93 12.95
N GLY A 501 8.39 4.41 11.75
CA GLY A 501 7.19 5.19 11.43
C GLY A 501 5.92 4.35 11.33
N VAL A 502 5.93 3.35 10.46
CA VAL A 502 4.86 2.36 10.36
C VAL A 502 5.40 0.98 10.01
N ASP A 503 4.89 -0.03 10.72
CA ASP A 503 5.21 -1.44 10.57
C ASP A 503 3.96 -2.22 10.19
N LEU A 504 3.73 -2.41 8.88
CA LEU A 504 2.66 -3.31 8.42
C LEU A 504 3.13 -4.75 8.49
N GLU A 505 2.64 -5.49 9.49
CA GLU A 505 3.07 -6.87 9.72
C GLU A 505 1.96 -7.89 9.40
N SER A 506 2.20 -8.74 8.40
CA SER A 506 1.23 -9.74 7.91
C SER A 506 -0.16 -9.17 7.59
N CYS A 507 -0.21 -7.95 7.06
CA CYS A 507 -1.45 -7.24 6.76
C CYS A 507 -1.92 -7.45 5.33
N ASN A 508 -3.22 -7.37 5.08
CA ASN A 508 -3.80 -7.54 3.75
C ASN A 508 -4.70 -6.36 3.38
N TYR A 509 -4.59 -5.85 2.16
CA TYR A 509 -5.31 -4.65 1.70
C TYR A 509 -4.98 -3.42 2.55
N ALA A 510 -3.92 -2.71 2.17
CA ALA A 510 -3.50 -1.49 2.87
C ALA A 510 -3.26 -0.33 1.89
N ARG A 511 -3.57 0.89 2.32
CA ARG A 511 -3.24 2.12 1.61
C ARG A 511 -2.56 3.10 2.57
N ILE A 512 -1.37 3.56 2.22
CA ILE A 512 -0.64 4.62 2.92
C ILE A 512 -0.49 5.77 1.93
N THR A 513 -1.23 6.86 2.13
CA THR A 513 -1.28 7.96 1.17
C THR A 513 -1.15 9.33 1.84
N GLY A 514 -0.32 10.20 1.27
CA GLY A 514 -0.13 11.57 1.77
C GLY A 514 0.55 11.66 3.15
N CYS A 515 1.11 10.56 3.66
CA CYS A 515 1.70 10.51 5.00
C CYS A 515 3.12 11.10 5.02
N THR A 516 3.50 11.63 6.18
CA THR A 516 4.85 12.14 6.46
C THR A 516 5.49 11.35 7.60
N PHE A 517 6.76 10.99 7.46
CA PHE A 517 7.52 10.26 8.47
C PHE A 517 8.86 10.97 8.72
N ASP A 518 9.17 11.28 9.97
CA ASP A 518 10.46 11.80 10.43
C ASP A 518 10.81 11.09 11.73
N VAL A 519 11.68 10.08 11.65
CA VAL A 519 11.72 8.98 12.62
C VAL A 519 13.14 8.47 12.91
N GLY A 520 13.27 7.69 13.99
CA GLY A 520 14.55 7.18 14.47
C GLY A 520 15.02 5.87 13.83
N ASP A 521 14.14 5.17 13.11
CA ASP A 521 14.46 3.91 12.41
C ASP A 521 13.78 3.90 11.03
N ASP A 522 13.26 2.78 10.52
CA ASP A 522 12.64 2.71 9.20
C ASP A 522 11.37 3.61 9.09
N GLY A 523 11.19 4.28 7.95
CA GLY A 523 10.04 5.16 7.71
C GLY A 523 8.75 4.38 7.47
N ILE A 524 8.68 3.69 6.33
CA ILE A 524 7.59 2.80 5.96
C ILE A 524 8.14 1.37 5.86
N CYS A 525 7.76 0.49 6.79
CA CYS A 525 8.32 -0.84 6.91
C CYS A 525 7.27 -1.94 6.72
N ILE A 526 7.58 -2.90 5.85
CA ILE A 526 6.77 -4.07 5.56
C ILE A 526 7.41 -5.30 6.23
N LYS A 527 6.61 -5.98 7.06
CA LYS A 527 7.03 -7.17 7.82
C LYS A 527 5.99 -8.29 7.68
N SER A 528 6.36 -9.50 8.04
CA SER A 528 5.50 -10.68 8.09
C SER A 528 6.02 -11.76 9.04
N GLY A 529 6.72 -11.34 10.09
CA GLY A 529 7.15 -12.21 11.19
C GLY A 529 8.55 -12.75 11.01
N ARG A 530 9.07 -13.37 12.08
CA ARG A 530 10.48 -13.75 12.16
C ARG A 530 10.65 -15.26 12.27
N ASP A 531 11.56 -15.78 11.45
CA ASP A 531 12.05 -17.15 11.42
C ASP A 531 10.92 -18.19 11.41
N GLU A 532 11.07 -19.26 12.20
CA GLU A 532 10.13 -20.38 12.23
C GLU A 532 8.71 -19.94 12.63
N GLN A 533 8.56 -18.99 13.56
CA GLN A 533 7.24 -18.49 13.96
C GLN A 533 6.55 -17.77 12.81
N GLY A 534 7.27 -16.91 12.08
CA GLY A 534 6.75 -16.24 10.89
C GLY A 534 6.41 -17.21 9.77
N ARG A 535 7.24 -18.23 9.52
CA ARG A 535 6.96 -19.30 8.53
C ARG A 535 5.72 -20.11 8.89
N LYS A 536 5.59 -20.52 10.15
CA LYS A 536 4.41 -21.25 10.65
C LYS A 536 3.14 -20.41 10.56
N ARG A 537 3.23 -19.09 10.79
CA ARG A 537 2.11 -18.18 10.60
C ARG A 537 1.69 -18.12 9.13
N GLY A 538 2.65 -18.09 8.19
CA GLY A 538 2.39 -18.23 6.76
C GLY A 538 1.47 -17.14 6.19
N LYS A 539 1.45 -15.96 6.81
CA LYS A 539 0.67 -14.80 6.38
C LYS A 539 1.61 -13.72 5.84
N PRO A 540 1.64 -13.47 4.53
CA PRO A 540 2.43 -12.37 3.99
C PRO A 540 1.77 -11.03 4.31
N THR A 541 2.54 -9.94 4.19
CA THR A 541 1.92 -8.63 3.93
C THR A 541 1.67 -8.49 2.44
N GLU A 542 0.43 -8.25 2.04
CA GLU A 542 0.06 -8.21 0.63
C GLU A 542 -1.06 -7.23 0.25
N ASN A 543 -1.13 -6.89 -1.04
CA ASN A 543 -2.13 -5.97 -1.60
C ASN A 543 -2.03 -4.55 -0.99
N THR A 544 -0.83 -3.99 -1.01
CA THR A 544 -0.55 -2.68 -0.40
C THR A 544 -0.25 -1.61 -1.45
N ILE A 545 -0.84 -0.45 -1.28
CA ILE A 545 -0.53 0.77 -2.03
C ILE A 545 0.14 1.76 -1.08
N VAL A 546 1.28 2.31 -1.50
CA VAL A 546 1.95 3.42 -0.83
C VAL A 546 2.13 4.52 -1.88
N ASP A 547 1.53 5.68 -1.66
CA ASP A 547 1.59 6.76 -2.64
C ASP A 547 1.68 8.14 -1.99
N ASN A 548 2.32 9.09 -2.66
CA ASN A 548 2.35 10.49 -2.25
C ASN A 548 2.92 10.72 -0.83
N CYS A 549 3.82 9.85 -0.35
CA CYS A 549 4.39 9.95 1.00
C CYS A 549 5.75 10.66 1.02
N THR A 550 6.06 11.32 2.14
CA THR A 550 7.37 11.95 2.38
C THR A 550 8.04 11.32 3.60
N VAL A 551 9.30 10.92 3.45
CA VAL A 551 10.13 10.42 4.56
C VAL A 551 11.35 11.33 4.70
N TYR A 552 11.54 11.90 5.88
CA TYR A 552 12.69 12.70 6.27
C TYR A 552 13.78 11.80 6.87
N HIS A 553 14.31 12.11 8.06
CA HIS A 553 15.27 11.23 8.71
C HIS A 553 14.59 9.87 8.98
N ALA A 554 15.25 8.79 8.56
CA ALA A 554 14.87 7.41 8.81
C ALA A 554 16.02 6.48 8.38
N HIS A 555 16.08 5.25 8.89
CA HIS A 555 17.02 4.23 8.42
C HIS A 555 16.70 3.74 6.99
N GLY A 556 15.48 3.95 6.51
CA GLY A 556 15.02 3.59 5.18
C GLY A 556 13.76 4.34 4.79
N GLY A 557 13.66 4.81 3.55
CA GLY A 557 12.45 5.45 3.02
C GLY A 557 11.29 4.46 2.90
N PHE A 558 11.46 3.45 2.06
CA PHE A 558 10.56 2.30 1.97
C PHE A 558 11.35 1.00 2.19
N VAL A 559 10.86 0.18 3.11
CA VAL A 559 11.60 -0.95 3.66
C VAL A 559 10.78 -2.23 3.63
N ILE A 560 11.43 -3.33 3.26
CA ILE A 560 10.89 -4.69 3.47
C ILE A 560 11.88 -5.48 4.33
N GLY A 561 11.39 -5.99 5.47
CA GLY A 561 12.13 -6.84 6.39
C GLY A 561 12.61 -6.14 7.68
N SER A 562 13.48 -6.77 8.48
CA SER A 562 14.10 -8.07 8.21
C SER A 562 13.17 -9.26 8.46
N GLU A 563 12.08 -9.02 9.19
CA GLU A 563 11.07 -9.99 9.60
C GLU A 563 10.12 -10.24 8.43
N MET A 564 10.54 -11.00 7.41
CA MET A 564 9.76 -11.26 6.19
C MET A 564 9.41 -12.75 5.99
N SER A 565 9.42 -13.53 7.08
CA SER A 565 9.31 -14.99 7.02
C SER A 565 7.95 -15.50 6.53
N GLY A 566 6.87 -14.73 6.70
CA GLY A 566 5.56 -15.02 6.11
C GLY A 566 5.45 -14.62 4.64
N GLY A 567 6.44 -13.91 4.10
CA GLY A 567 6.48 -13.35 2.74
C GLY A 567 5.95 -11.91 2.64
N ALA A 568 6.10 -11.30 1.47
CA ALA A 568 5.48 -10.02 1.13
C ALA A 568 5.23 -9.95 -0.38
N ARG A 569 4.05 -9.52 -0.81
CA ARG A 569 3.75 -9.51 -2.26
C ARG A 569 2.68 -8.54 -2.71
N ASN A 570 2.68 -8.23 -4.00
CA ASN A 570 1.70 -7.35 -4.62
C ASN A 570 1.67 -5.97 -3.93
N LEU A 571 2.85 -5.33 -3.89
CA LEU A 571 3.05 -4.02 -3.29
C LEU A 571 3.32 -2.98 -4.37
N PHE A 572 2.66 -1.85 -4.28
CA PHE A 572 2.69 -0.75 -5.25
C PHE A 572 3.13 0.53 -4.55
N VAL A 573 4.32 1.03 -4.85
CA VAL A 573 4.92 2.21 -4.20
C VAL A 573 5.16 3.29 -5.25
N SER A 574 4.51 4.45 -5.15
CA SER A 574 4.64 5.49 -6.18
C SER A 574 4.67 6.91 -5.63
N ASN A 575 5.32 7.81 -6.35
CA ASN A 575 5.34 9.24 -6.04
C ASN A 575 5.75 9.58 -4.60
N CYS A 576 6.74 8.88 -4.06
CA CYS A 576 7.28 9.14 -2.73
C CYS A 576 8.57 9.96 -2.78
N THR A 577 8.82 10.72 -1.70
CA THR A 577 10.03 11.55 -1.56
C THR A 577 10.79 11.14 -0.29
N PHE A 578 12.07 10.80 -0.43
CA PHE A 578 12.96 10.42 0.68
C PHE A 578 14.10 11.42 0.82
N MET A 579 14.17 12.13 1.94
CA MET A 579 15.11 13.24 2.15
C MET A 579 15.92 13.04 3.41
N GLY A 580 17.20 12.69 3.26
CA GLY A 580 18.08 12.45 4.40
C GLY A 580 17.86 11.09 5.08
N THR A 581 17.09 10.18 4.47
CA THR A 581 17.04 8.78 4.92
C THR A 581 18.39 8.12 4.72
N ASP A 582 18.84 7.29 5.65
CA ASP A 582 20.11 6.56 5.57
C ASP A 582 20.22 5.74 4.28
N ILE A 583 19.14 5.05 3.93
CA ILE A 583 18.96 4.26 2.70
C ILE A 583 17.66 4.71 2.03
N GLY A 584 17.63 4.78 0.69
CA GLY A 584 16.41 5.09 -0.05
C GLY A 584 15.40 3.92 -0.02
N LEU A 585 15.58 2.97 -0.94
CA LEU A 585 14.83 1.71 -0.98
C LEU A 585 15.64 0.59 -0.30
N ARG A 586 15.11 -0.02 0.75
CA ARG A 586 15.85 -0.95 1.63
C ARG A 586 15.18 -2.32 1.73
N PHE A 587 15.78 -3.35 1.16
CA PHE A 587 15.24 -4.72 1.20
C PHE A 587 16.22 -5.63 1.93
N LYS A 588 15.82 -6.11 3.11
CA LYS A 588 16.73 -6.78 4.07
C LYS A 588 16.19 -8.14 4.50
N THR A 589 17.05 -9.15 4.48
CA THR A 589 16.76 -10.49 5.01
C THR A 589 18.07 -11.20 5.43
N THR A 590 17.95 -12.38 6.02
CA THR A 590 19.09 -13.23 6.38
C THR A 590 18.69 -14.70 6.41
N ARG A 591 19.67 -15.61 6.34
CA ARG A 591 19.43 -17.06 6.52
C ARG A 591 18.72 -17.31 7.84
N GLY A 592 17.79 -18.25 7.84
CA GLY A 592 16.92 -18.50 9.00
C GLY A 592 15.54 -17.88 8.83
N ARG A 593 15.39 -16.79 8.05
CA ARG A 593 14.09 -16.15 7.80
C ARG A 593 13.18 -17.00 6.93
N GLY A 594 13.66 -17.51 5.80
CA GLY A 594 12.80 -18.09 4.77
C GLY A 594 11.93 -17.03 4.10
N GLY A 595 10.75 -17.43 3.63
CA GLY A 595 9.78 -16.52 3.01
C GLY A 595 10.19 -16.05 1.60
N VAL A 596 9.20 -15.51 0.88
CA VAL A 596 9.37 -14.99 -0.49
C VAL A 596 8.84 -13.57 -0.54
N VAL A 597 9.64 -12.65 -1.09
CA VAL A 597 9.19 -11.31 -1.45
C VAL A 597 9.11 -11.23 -2.98
N GLU A 598 7.92 -10.93 -3.51
CA GLU A 598 7.67 -10.92 -4.95
C GLU A 598 6.55 -9.98 -5.41
N LYS A 599 6.52 -9.63 -6.69
CA LYS A 599 5.52 -8.72 -7.28
C LYS A 599 5.54 -7.35 -6.60
N ILE A 600 6.72 -6.75 -6.61
CA ILE A 600 6.96 -5.44 -6.00
C ILE A 600 7.12 -4.42 -7.13
N TYR A 601 6.26 -3.42 -7.17
CA TYR A 601 6.24 -2.38 -8.18
C TYR A 601 6.51 -1.04 -7.52
N ILE A 602 7.57 -0.36 -7.96
CA ILE A 602 8.02 0.90 -7.40
C ILE A 602 8.25 1.88 -8.56
N SER A 603 7.67 3.07 -8.48
CA SER A 603 7.91 4.10 -9.49
C SER A 603 7.94 5.50 -8.90
N ASP A 604 8.49 6.45 -9.64
CA ASP A 604 8.40 7.87 -9.32
C ASP A 604 8.95 8.20 -7.92
N ILE A 605 10.15 7.76 -7.59
CA ILE A 605 10.79 8.02 -6.30
C ILE A 605 11.82 9.14 -6.42
N LYS A 606 11.74 10.12 -5.52
CA LYS A 606 12.67 11.24 -5.44
C LYS A 606 13.47 11.13 -4.16
N MET A 607 14.79 11.14 -4.30
CA MET A 607 15.71 10.99 -3.17
C MET A 607 16.70 12.14 -3.12
N LYS A 608 17.01 12.60 -1.91
CA LYS A 608 18.02 13.63 -1.69
C LYS A 608 18.87 13.31 -0.45
N ASP A 609 20.18 13.44 -0.61
CA ASP A 609 21.18 13.35 0.46
C ASP A 609 21.08 12.04 1.24
N ILE A 610 21.22 10.92 0.54
CA ILE A 610 21.19 9.56 1.08
C ILE A 610 22.60 9.16 1.57
N PRO A 611 22.85 9.05 2.88
CA PRO A 611 24.19 8.75 3.40
C PRO A 611 24.73 7.36 3.00
N GLY A 612 23.86 6.39 2.73
CA GLY A 612 24.18 5.04 2.29
C GLY A 612 23.80 4.78 0.82
N GLU A 613 23.14 3.65 0.56
CA GLU A 613 22.68 3.23 -0.75
C GLU A 613 21.35 3.89 -1.14
N ALA A 614 21.22 4.35 -2.39
CA ALA A 614 19.91 4.75 -2.93
C ALA A 614 18.96 3.55 -3.05
N ILE A 615 19.48 2.40 -3.50
CA ILE A 615 18.74 1.13 -3.58
C ILE A 615 19.61 0.00 -3.03
N LEU A 616 19.09 -0.71 -2.02
CA LEU A 616 19.78 -1.79 -1.33
C LEU A 616 18.93 -3.06 -1.30
N PHE A 617 19.53 -4.16 -1.74
CA PHE A 617 19.08 -5.53 -1.45
C PHE A 617 20.19 -6.29 -0.74
N ASP A 618 19.90 -6.81 0.45
CA ASP A 618 20.90 -7.53 1.24
C ASP A 618 20.31 -8.74 1.98
N MET A 619 20.85 -9.93 1.68
CA MET A 619 20.51 -11.20 2.33
C MET A 619 21.47 -11.59 3.46
N TYR A 620 22.35 -10.68 3.88
CA TYR A 620 23.26 -10.84 5.03
C TYR A 620 22.97 -9.83 6.15
N TYR A 621 21.70 -9.51 6.38
CA TYR A 621 21.31 -8.57 7.43
C TYR A 621 21.82 -8.98 8.81
N ALA A 622 22.35 -8.01 9.57
CA ALA A 622 23.04 -8.22 10.84
C ALA A 622 22.52 -7.37 12.03
N ALA A 623 21.31 -6.80 11.93
CA ALA A 623 20.71 -5.99 13.01
C ALA A 623 21.59 -4.85 13.55
N VAL A 624 22.25 -4.13 12.64
CA VAL A 624 23.05 -2.93 12.92
C VAL A 624 22.54 -1.75 12.08
N ASP A 625 22.77 -0.52 12.55
CA ASP A 625 22.44 0.72 11.83
C ASP A 625 22.96 0.65 10.38
N PRO A 626 22.21 1.09 9.37
CA PRO A 626 22.64 0.95 7.97
C PRO A 626 23.94 1.71 7.69
N VAL A 627 24.09 2.92 8.25
CA VAL A 627 25.27 3.76 8.08
C VAL A 627 26.22 3.55 9.27
N PRO A 628 27.47 3.12 9.03
CA PRO A 628 28.44 2.96 10.10
C PRO A 628 28.71 4.28 10.83
N LEU A 629 28.83 4.23 12.14
CA LEU A 629 29.27 5.37 12.92
C LEU A 629 30.75 5.66 12.67
N SER A 630 31.19 6.89 12.93
CA SER A 630 32.58 7.29 12.74
C SER A 630 33.53 6.37 13.53
N GLY A 631 34.49 5.75 12.82
CA GLY A 631 35.45 4.81 13.40
C GLY A 631 34.98 3.35 13.49
N GLU A 632 33.71 3.07 13.18
CA GLU A 632 33.17 1.70 13.13
C GLU A 632 33.77 0.94 11.94
N LYS A 633 34.37 -0.23 12.21
CA LYS A 633 34.85 -1.16 11.17
C LYS A 633 33.87 -2.34 11.08
N ARG A 634 33.25 -2.50 9.92
CA ARG A 634 32.41 -3.66 9.59
C ARG A 634 33.17 -4.60 8.67
N GLU A 635 33.37 -5.83 9.10
CA GLU A 635 33.91 -6.87 8.23
C GLU A 635 32.81 -7.34 7.26
N ALA A 636 33.21 -7.62 6.01
CA ALA A 636 32.30 -8.25 5.08
C ALA A 636 31.95 -9.67 5.57
N PRO A 637 30.69 -10.12 5.45
CA PRO A 637 30.33 -11.48 5.81
C PRO A 637 31.10 -12.49 4.96
N LYS A 638 31.41 -13.65 5.55
CA LYS A 638 32.05 -14.74 4.83
C LYS A 638 31.07 -15.30 3.78
N VAL A 639 31.60 -15.56 2.58
CA VAL A 639 30.84 -16.17 1.49
C VAL A 639 30.91 -17.68 1.67
N GLU A 640 29.79 -18.27 2.07
CA GLU A 640 29.63 -19.70 2.33
C GLU A 640 28.34 -20.19 1.66
N VAL A 641 28.38 -21.41 1.12
CA VAL A 641 27.24 -22.09 0.49
C VAL A 641 26.59 -23.01 1.50
N PHE A 642 25.27 -22.92 1.66
CA PHE A 642 24.48 -23.81 2.51
C PHE A 642 23.41 -24.56 1.70
N PRO A 643 22.84 -25.66 2.21
CA PRO A 643 21.67 -26.28 1.60
C PRO A 643 20.48 -25.31 1.54
N VAL A 644 19.76 -25.32 0.43
CA VAL A 644 18.48 -24.59 0.31
C VAL A 644 17.42 -25.31 1.14
N THR A 645 16.78 -24.58 2.05
CA THR A 645 15.70 -25.06 2.93
C THR A 645 14.55 -24.07 2.93
N GLU A 646 13.44 -24.39 3.62
CA GLU A 646 12.36 -23.42 3.86
C GLU A 646 12.83 -22.14 4.61
N ALA A 647 13.98 -22.20 5.30
CA ALA A 647 14.60 -21.07 5.99
C ALA A 647 15.53 -20.23 5.10
N THR A 648 15.69 -20.59 3.83
CA THR A 648 16.44 -19.82 2.82
C THR A 648 15.52 -18.76 2.21
N PRO A 649 15.77 -17.46 2.44
CA PRO A 649 14.89 -16.40 1.94
C PRO A 649 15.03 -16.18 0.44
N GLN A 650 14.03 -15.53 -0.18
CA GLN A 650 14.04 -15.21 -1.61
C GLN A 650 13.52 -13.80 -1.88
N PHE A 651 14.23 -13.05 -2.72
CA PHE A 651 13.76 -11.82 -3.34
C PHE A 651 13.67 -12.03 -4.85
N ARG A 652 12.47 -11.81 -5.43
CA ARG A 652 12.25 -11.90 -6.87
C ARG A 652 11.15 -10.99 -7.39
N ASP A 653 11.10 -10.78 -8.70
CA ASP A 653 9.99 -10.05 -9.37
C ASP A 653 9.78 -8.63 -8.80
N PHE A 654 10.83 -7.82 -8.89
CA PHE A 654 10.82 -6.40 -8.57
C PHE A 654 10.90 -5.56 -9.85
N HIS A 655 10.05 -4.56 -9.95
CA HIS A 655 10.00 -3.59 -11.06
C HIS A 655 10.15 -2.19 -10.46
N ILE A 656 11.25 -1.52 -10.77
CA ILE A 656 11.63 -0.23 -10.16
C ILE A 656 11.92 0.78 -11.27
N SER A 657 11.04 1.74 -11.48
CA SER A 657 11.18 2.73 -12.56
C SER A 657 11.21 4.17 -12.07
N ASN A 658 11.66 5.10 -12.90
CA ASN A 658 11.53 6.55 -12.67
C ASN A 658 12.12 7.00 -11.32
N ILE A 659 13.39 6.67 -11.07
CA ILE A 659 14.09 7.01 -9.84
C ILE A 659 15.00 8.23 -10.07
N VAL A 660 14.86 9.26 -9.25
CA VAL A 660 15.78 10.41 -9.23
C VAL A 660 16.41 10.50 -7.87
N CYS A 661 17.73 10.34 -7.80
CA CYS A 661 18.49 10.46 -6.56
C CYS A 661 19.61 11.49 -6.71
N ASN A 662 19.49 12.59 -5.97
CA ASN A 662 20.56 13.57 -5.83
C ASN A 662 21.37 13.25 -4.58
N ASN A 663 22.60 12.75 -4.79
CA ASN A 663 23.58 12.44 -3.76
C ASN A 663 23.23 11.19 -2.93
N ALA A 664 23.87 10.07 -3.25
CA ALA A 664 23.95 8.86 -2.41
C ALA A 664 25.41 8.45 -2.16
N ALA A 665 25.72 7.62 -1.16
CA ALA A 665 27.04 6.99 -1.08
C ALA A 665 27.24 5.89 -2.13
N LYS A 666 26.18 5.16 -2.48
CA LYS A 666 26.21 4.15 -3.55
C LYS A 666 24.90 4.15 -4.33
N ALA A 667 24.97 4.00 -5.65
CA ALA A 667 23.77 4.00 -6.49
C ALA A 667 22.90 2.76 -6.26
N VAL A 668 23.46 1.56 -6.46
CA VAL A 668 22.74 0.29 -6.29
C VAL A 668 23.65 -0.73 -5.64
N PHE A 669 23.14 -1.43 -4.63
CA PHE A 669 23.81 -2.56 -4.00
C PHE A 669 22.89 -3.78 -3.95
N ILE A 670 23.33 -4.90 -4.52
CA ILE A 670 22.63 -6.18 -4.49
C ILE A 670 23.59 -7.23 -3.96
N ARG A 671 23.23 -7.88 -2.86
CA ARG A 671 23.99 -9.00 -2.27
C ARG A 671 23.06 -10.16 -1.90
N GLY A 672 23.06 -11.18 -2.76
CA GLY A 672 22.32 -12.43 -2.57
C GLY A 672 23.13 -13.51 -1.87
N LEU A 673 22.58 -14.72 -1.79
CA LEU A 673 23.26 -15.90 -1.24
C LEU A 673 23.80 -16.78 -2.38
N PRO A 674 24.98 -17.42 -2.21
CA PRO A 674 25.53 -18.33 -3.22
C PRO A 674 24.62 -19.49 -3.64
N GLU A 675 23.79 -20.01 -2.72
CA GLU A 675 22.79 -21.06 -2.97
C GLU A 675 21.42 -20.53 -3.43
N MET A 676 21.17 -19.23 -3.25
CA MET A 676 19.91 -18.57 -3.61
C MET A 676 20.18 -17.12 -4.02
N PRO A 677 20.66 -16.89 -5.25
CA PRO A 677 20.90 -15.55 -5.75
C PRO A 677 19.65 -14.68 -5.73
N ILE A 678 19.80 -13.39 -5.46
CA ILE A 678 18.71 -12.42 -5.69
C ILE A 678 18.42 -12.43 -7.18
N SER A 679 17.14 -12.51 -7.58
CA SER A 679 16.83 -12.65 -9.00
C SER A 679 15.60 -11.95 -9.51
N GLY A 680 15.54 -11.63 -10.81
CA GLY A 680 14.36 -10.99 -11.41
C GLY A 680 14.13 -9.58 -10.88
N ILE A 681 15.18 -8.76 -10.92
CA ILE A 681 15.12 -7.34 -10.55
C ILE A 681 15.26 -6.52 -11.82
N PHE A 682 14.22 -5.75 -12.15
CA PHE A 682 14.13 -4.92 -13.33
C PHE A 682 14.11 -3.45 -12.89
N MET A 683 15.09 -2.68 -13.35
CA MET A 683 15.19 -1.25 -13.05
C MET A 683 15.31 -0.44 -14.34
N ASP A 684 14.51 0.59 -14.49
CA ASP A 684 14.48 1.43 -15.69
C ASP A 684 14.32 2.92 -15.38
N HIS A 685 14.76 3.77 -16.32
CA HIS A 685 14.60 5.23 -16.24
C HIS A 685 15.07 5.84 -14.91
N MET A 686 16.36 5.71 -14.60
CA MET A 686 16.94 6.23 -13.36
C MET A 686 17.97 7.33 -13.62
N THR A 687 18.01 8.35 -12.77
CA THR A 687 19.11 9.32 -12.71
C THR A 687 19.63 9.40 -11.28
N ILE A 688 20.86 8.95 -11.07
CA ILE A 688 21.45 8.83 -9.73
C ILE A 688 22.82 9.51 -9.70
N SER A 689 22.94 10.52 -8.84
CA SER A 689 24.22 11.08 -8.43
C SER A 689 24.69 10.39 -7.15
N ALA A 690 25.86 9.75 -7.17
CA ALA A 690 26.36 9.00 -6.03
C ALA A 690 27.90 9.04 -5.91
N LYS A 691 28.43 8.62 -4.75
CA LYS A 691 29.88 8.43 -4.61
C LYS A 691 30.33 7.18 -5.36
N LYS A 692 29.66 6.04 -5.19
CA LYS A 692 29.96 4.76 -5.85
C LYS A 692 28.84 4.34 -6.80
N GLY A 693 29.19 3.59 -7.85
CA GLY A 693 28.24 3.10 -8.85
C GLY A 693 27.45 1.87 -8.39
N ILE A 694 27.31 0.89 -9.28
CA ILE A 694 26.50 -0.32 -9.08
C ILE A 694 27.38 -1.47 -8.59
N GLU A 695 26.91 -2.24 -7.62
CA GLU A 695 27.55 -3.49 -7.20
C GLU A 695 26.53 -4.63 -7.05
N CYS A 696 26.77 -5.74 -7.75
CA CYS A 696 25.96 -6.95 -7.75
C CYS A 696 26.81 -8.15 -7.31
N MET A 697 26.36 -8.88 -6.30
CA MET A 697 27.04 -10.05 -5.74
C MET A 697 26.02 -11.18 -5.54
N GLU A 698 26.32 -12.36 -6.09
CA GLU A 698 25.41 -13.52 -6.05
C GLU A 698 23.99 -13.12 -6.53
N ALA A 699 23.93 -12.54 -7.73
CA ALA A 699 22.71 -12.06 -8.35
C ALA A 699 22.44 -12.79 -9.68
N LYS A 700 21.17 -12.91 -10.06
CA LYS A 700 20.77 -13.56 -11.31
C LYS A 700 19.63 -12.83 -12.00
N ASN A 701 19.61 -12.71 -13.33
CA ASN A 701 18.47 -12.11 -14.04
C ASN A 701 18.17 -10.68 -13.55
N ILE A 702 19.18 -9.80 -13.61
CA ILE A 702 19.07 -8.40 -13.21
C ILE A 702 19.16 -7.54 -14.47
N HIS A 703 18.21 -6.63 -14.65
CA HIS A 703 18.12 -5.77 -15.84
C HIS A 703 18.11 -4.31 -15.40
N LEU A 704 19.04 -3.53 -15.94
CA LEU A 704 19.09 -2.08 -15.77
C LEU A 704 19.06 -1.43 -17.15
N SER A 705 18.03 -0.62 -17.42
CA SER A 705 17.85 0.09 -18.69
C SER A 705 17.72 1.60 -18.48
N ASP A 706 18.27 2.41 -19.38
CA ASP A 706 18.09 3.86 -19.38
C ASP A 706 18.50 4.55 -18.07
N VAL A 707 19.64 4.13 -17.52
CA VAL A 707 20.18 4.63 -16.25
C VAL A 707 21.27 5.67 -16.50
N HIS A 708 21.14 6.85 -15.91
CA HIS A 708 22.17 7.89 -15.88
C HIS A 708 22.85 7.95 -14.51
N LEU A 709 24.15 7.67 -14.46
CA LEU A 709 24.98 7.67 -13.26
C LEU A 709 25.97 8.83 -13.27
N LEU A 710 25.87 9.70 -12.26
CA LEU A 710 26.86 10.75 -11.98
C LEU A 710 27.70 10.33 -10.77
N ILE A 711 28.81 9.63 -11.02
CA ILE A 711 29.63 9.02 -9.97
C ILE A 711 30.84 9.89 -9.63
N LYS A 712 31.01 10.21 -8.34
CA LYS A 712 32.10 11.06 -7.83
C LYS A 712 33.40 10.29 -7.57
N ASP A 713 33.31 9.05 -7.08
CA ASP A 713 34.48 8.18 -6.92
C ASP A 713 34.90 7.63 -8.28
N THR A 714 36.20 7.52 -8.48
CA THR A 714 36.75 7.13 -9.78
C THR A 714 37.04 5.62 -9.86
N GLY A 715 36.56 4.79 -8.92
CA GLY A 715 36.65 3.34 -9.00
C GLY A 715 35.90 2.69 -10.20
N ALA A 716 35.52 1.42 -10.07
CA ALA A 716 34.70 0.76 -11.08
C ALA A 716 33.27 1.30 -11.05
N LEU A 717 32.73 1.70 -12.20
CA LEU A 717 31.33 2.13 -12.35
C LEU A 717 30.37 0.98 -12.00
N ILE A 718 30.70 -0.24 -12.46
CA ILE A 718 29.93 -1.45 -12.19
C ILE A 718 30.87 -2.53 -11.62
N THR A 719 30.48 -3.16 -10.52
CA THR A 719 31.15 -4.34 -9.97
C THR A 719 30.18 -5.50 -9.96
N VAL A 720 30.58 -6.64 -10.54
CA VAL A 720 29.80 -7.87 -10.55
C VAL A 720 30.66 -8.99 -9.97
N ARG A 721 30.10 -9.74 -9.03
CA ARG A 721 30.76 -10.89 -8.39
C ARG A 721 29.86 -12.11 -8.42
N SER A 722 30.35 -13.22 -8.95
CA SER A 722 29.64 -14.51 -8.98
C SER A 722 28.18 -14.43 -9.44
N SER A 723 27.89 -13.63 -10.47
CA SER A 723 26.50 -13.34 -10.89
C SER A 723 26.24 -13.70 -12.35
N GLN A 724 24.99 -13.98 -12.70
CA GLN A 724 24.62 -14.55 -14.01
C GLN A 724 23.43 -13.84 -14.65
N ASP A 725 23.38 -13.76 -15.97
CA ASP A 725 22.23 -13.20 -16.70
C ASP A 725 21.96 -11.73 -16.29
N LEU A 726 22.96 -10.86 -16.39
CA LEU A 726 22.83 -9.43 -16.09
C LEU A 726 22.80 -8.63 -17.39
N THR A 727 21.83 -7.72 -17.52
CA THR A 727 21.74 -6.80 -18.66
C THR A 727 21.88 -5.35 -18.20
N PHE A 728 22.82 -4.65 -18.82
CA PHE A 728 23.03 -3.21 -18.67
C PHE A 728 22.81 -2.52 -20.01
N ASN A 729 21.63 -1.95 -20.21
CA ASN A 729 21.23 -1.32 -21.45
C ASN A 729 21.18 0.21 -21.31
N ASN A 730 21.81 0.93 -22.24
CA ASN A 730 21.84 2.40 -22.25
C ASN A 730 22.27 3.03 -20.91
N ILE A 731 23.36 2.54 -20.31
CA ILE A 731 23.94 3.14 -19.12
C ILE A 731 24.72 4.39 -19.53
N ARG A 732 24.25 5.56 -19.09
CA ARG A 732 24.90 6.84 -19.33
C ARG A 732 25.73 7.22 -18.11
N TYR A 733 26.94 7.69 -18.35
CA TYR A 733 27.84 8.22 -17.33
C TYR A 733 28.80 9.24 -17.96
N ASP A 734 29.32 10.15 -17.15
CA ASP A 734 30.23 11.20 -17.63
C ASP A 734 31.66 10.70 -17.75
N GLN A 735 32.18 10.10 -16.67
CA GLN A 735 33.52 9.53 -16.59
C GLN A 735 33.58 8.43 -15.52
N ALA A 736 34.53 7.50 -15.67
CA ALA A 736 34.90 6.52 -14.66
C ALA A 736 36.39 6.13 -14.88
N ASN A 737 37.17 5.76 -13.85
CA ASN A 737 38.48 5.18 -14.17
C ASN A 737 38.29 3.80 -14.79
N ARG A 738 37.32 3.02 -14.33
CA ARG A 738 37.05 1.69 -14.90
C ARG A 738 35.57 1.50 -15.17
N PHE A 739 35.24 0.99 -16.34
CA PHE A 739 33.84 0.70 -16.68
C PHE A 739 33.29 -0.42 -15.79
N MET A 740 33.94 -1.57 -15.75
CA MET A 740 33.43 -2.74 -15.04
C MET A 740 34.52 -3.57 -14.39
N THR A 741 34.21 -4.17 -13.24
CA THR A 741 35.01 -5.26 -12.65
C THR A 741 34.15 -6.51 -12.54
N LEU A 742 34.58 -7.60 -13.17
CA LEU A 742 33.95 -8.92 -13.08
C LEU A 742 34.83 -9.85 -12.24
N GLN A 743 34.26 -10.47 -11.22
CA GLN A 743 35.00 -11.32 -10.28
C GLN A 743 34.30 -12.66 -10.06
N GLY A 744 35.05 -13.75 -10.07
CA GLY A 744 34.52 -15.09 -9.79
C GLY A 744 34.15 -15.87 -11.05
N GLU A 745 34.50 -17.16 -11.05
CA GLU A 745 34.27 -18.11 -12.15
C GLU A 745 32.79 -18.30 -12.51
N LYS A 746 31.88 -18.02 -11.56
CA LYS A 746 30.43 -18.11 -11.77
C LYS A 746 29.85 -16.97 -12.62
N CYS A 747 30.65 -15.95 -12.99
CA CYS A 747 30.17 -14.88 -13.85
C CYS A 747 29.86 -15.39 -15.26
N SER A 748 28.63 -15.21 -15.75
CA SER A 748 28.23 -15.59 -17.11
C SER A 748 27.06 -14.75 -17.63
N ASN A 749 26.92 -14.67 -18.95
CA ASN A 749 25.81 -13.97 -19.64
C ASN A 749 25.61 -12.52 -19.18
N ILE A 750 26.71 -11.78 -19.04
CA ILE A 750 26.68 -10.35 -18.76
C ILE A 750 26.60 -9.61 -20.10
N LEU A 751 25.51 -8.89 -20.34
CA LEU A 751 25.25 -8.17 -21.57
C LEU A 751 25.27 -6.66 -21.31
N VAL A 752 26.05 -5.94 -22.10
CA VAL A 752 26.09 -4.47 -22.12
C VAL A 752 25.69 -4.02 -23.52
N THR A 753 24.63 -3.22 -23.63
CA THR A 753 24.15 -2.70 -24.93
C THR A 753 23.92 -1.20 -24.88
N GLY A 754 24.14 -0.51 -26.01
CA GLY A 754 23.82 0.92 -26.14
C GLY A 754 24.59 1.83 -25.17
N THR A 755 25.71 1.35 -24.62
CA THR A 755 26.51 2.04 -23.60
C THR A 755 27.89 2.35 -24.17
N ASP A 756 28.29 3.63 -24.17
CA ASP A 756 29.61 4.02 -24.65
C ASP A 756 30.70 3.75 -23.61
N ILE A 757 31.20 2.51 -23.59
CA ILE A 757 32.23 2.07 -22.62
C ILE A 757 33.57 2.80 -22.78
N ARG A 758 33.80 3.53 -23.89
CA ARG A 758 35.06 4.24 -24.15
C ARG A 758 35.23 5.50 -23.30
N LYS A 759 34.17 5.93 -22.60
CA LYS A 759 34.23 7.05 -21.65
C LYS A 759 34.94 6.72 -20.34
N SER A 760 35.26 5.45 -20.08
CA SER A 760 36.12 5.09 -18.95
C SER A 760 37.59 5.05 -19.37
N LYS A 761 38.50 5.32 -18.42
CA LYS A 761 39.95 5.25 -18.68
C LYS A 761 40.43 3.82 -18.96
N GLU A 762 39.86 2.86 -18.22
CA GLU A 762 40.10 1.43 -18.30
C GLU A 762 38.80 0.72 -18.69
N GLY A 763 38.92 -0.35 -19.48
CA GLY A 763 37.80 -1.20 -19.87
C GLY A 763 37.30 -2.09 -18.72
N THR A 764 36.98 -3.35 -19.03
CA THR A 764 36.56 -4.32 -18.01
C THR A 764 37.76 -5.06 -17.43
N GLN A 765 37.89 -5.11 -16.11
CA GLN A 765 38.84 -5.98 -15.43
C GLN A 765 38.17 -7.30 -15.05
N PHE A 766 38.87 -8.40 -15.29
CA PHE A 766 38.45 -9.75 -14.88
C PHE A 766 39.40 -10.26 -13.79
N THR A 767 38.85 -10.70 -12.67
CA THR A 767 39.64 -11.26 -11.56
C THR A 767 38.99 -12.52 -10.99
N ALA A 768 39.73 -13.23 -10.12
CA ALA A 768 39.23 -14.41 -9.40
C ALA A 768 38.57 -15.46 -10.32
N GLY A 769 39.16 -15.71 -11.49
CA GLY A 769 38.69 -16.72 -12.45
C GLY A 769 37.59 -16.27 -13.41
N ALA A 770 37.08 -15.03 -13.31
CA ALA A 770 36.21 -14.47 -14.34
C ALA A 770 36.99 -14.34 -15.67
N THR A 771 36.30 -14.51 -16.81
CA THR A 771 36.92 -14.40 -18.14
C THR A 771 36.09 -13.53 -19.08
N ASN A 772 36.69 -13.04 -20.16
CA ASN A 772 36.00 -12.23 -21.18
C ASN A 772 34.79 -12.91 -21.82
N LYS A 773 34.72 -14.25 -21.82
CA LYS A 773 33.57 -15.02 -22.31
C LYS A 773 32.29 -14.74 -21.51
N ALA A 774 32.41 -14.25 -20.28
CA ALA A 774 31.27 -13.89 -19.45
C ALA A 774 30.59 -12.59 -19.91
N LEU A 775 31.27 -11.74 -20.68
CA LEU A 775 30.80 -10.40 -21.06
C LEU A 775 30.61 -10.27 -22.57
N GLN A 776 29.45 -9.78 -22.98
CA GLN A 776 29.17 -9.33 -24.34
C GLN A 776 28.85 -7.83 -24.32
N VAL A 777 29.59 -7.05 -25.12
CA VAL A 777 29.31 -5.62 -25.34
C VAL A 777 28.83 -5.44 -26.78
N LYS A 778 27.65 -4.84 -26.98
CA LYS A 778 27.06 -4.57 -28.30
C LYS A 778 26.78 -3.09 -28.54
#